data_AF-L1IVE8-F1
#
_entry.id   AF-L1IVE8-F1
#
_cell.length_a   1.000
_cell.length_b   1.000
_cell.length_c   1.000
_cell.angle_alpha   90.00
_cell.angle_beta   90.00
_cell.angle_gamma   90.00
#
_symmetry.space_group_name_H-M   'P 1'
#
loop_
_entity.id
_entity.type
_entity.pdbx_description
1 polymer ?
#
loop_
_entity_poly.entity_id
_entity_poly.type
_entity_poly.pdbx_seq_one_letter_code
_entity_poly.pdbx_strand_id
1 'polypeptide(L)'
;MSTMSATWNNDPSKWVKNDGDDNKNHVDFWADHKVNPLNGDHGVGIIFEREEKDGEVVVTIKDIIAHGTAFRSGQLSPGDEIITVENESIQETKMSKDRVKALFMGPSGSFCNFEVKHSDGSREKMKLERGNAGYWALYDQLQRAHAEIKGRDEEIYSWKRKYDGLERKIHSLEEEIASLNEKLRKEIAARTKAESMIKVVEDERDRVKGDCQRLEAKIEVLLRQIKEAEERAKKAEIEAEAAKKAAQLEELARKTAEEREQKSKQESIQEIHLRKEFENDNATLKNGKARLAELSEKIKSLTATSTQLVEVTSQLEDCKKKLARAEAEVESRKAVIAELQAEVKKSKSSQVCDARSSSRPLPPPVLLSADRAVPSQASTEAKCSTLESELTFLRDETSRQKADLAKLEQLLSKAKVEAENAQSASRVLEMELQPLRDREQILEKSIGELKAKYEDTTSELQRERADRQIAEKQLHDVGERCTGLVKSLAETRDALREREMKIEELEAQLADLKIQVGAIPQLKAKVLSLSTEKRNVEDMVEELKAEVARLTLSEKRMRGEYLEAHNKIEQLLTEMNALKLAGAQKLADLERRINEDVHFLTQERDNYKLELDRFYSLPNPCGIGCEIEEIKQKLPTGGSTASLRVKSILTGSSADLCGMICKSDVVLEVDGIPTNEMSLDDLRTRIAGPRGSRVTIKFLRDRIEDGIQDGIPYTITLKRGCWGAEHAVVSPEDRDMLDQGRWPKPGSLSVPEFKIQDIHRFNNLSERNS
;
A
#
# COMPACT_ATOMS: atom_id res chain seq x y z
N MET A 1 -21.00 -10.97 -29.11
CA MET A 1 -21.78 -10.09 -30.00
C MET A 1 -20.87 -9.65 -31.13
N SER A 2 -21.36 -9.52 -32.36
CA SER A 2 -20.52 -9.31 -33.54
C SER A 2 -19.94 -7.89 -33.59
N THR A 3 -18.66 -7.78 -33.93
CA THR A 3 -17.97 -6.51 -34.15
C THR A 3 -18.23 -5.97 -35.56
N MET A 4 -18.65 -4.71 -35.66
CA MET A 4 -18.61 -3.95 -36.91
C MET A 4 -17.53 -2.87 -36.80
N SER A 5 -16.35 -3.15 -37.36
CA SER A 5 -15.30 -2.16 -37.54
C SER A 5 -15.54 -1.41 -38.85
N ALA A 6 -15.82 -0.10 -38.77
CA ALA A 6 -16.03 0.76 -39.93
C ALA A 6 -14.77 1.63 -40.16
N THR A 7 -13.85 1.14 -40.98
CA THR A 7 -12.61 1.86 -41.33
C THR A 7 -12.90 3.03 -42.28
N TRP A 8 -12.87 4.25 -41.76
CA TRP A 8 -12.90 5.49 -42.56
C TRP A 8 -11.55 5.73 -43.25
N ASN A 9 -11.47 5.45 -44.54
CA ASN A 9 -10.35 5.85 -45.39
C ASN A 9 -10.62 7.25 -45.98
N ASN A 10 -10.01 8.28 -45.38
CA ASN A 10 -9.90 9.60 -46.02
C ASN A 10 -8.64 9.62 -46.89
N ASP A 11 -8.82 9.46 -48.21
CA ASP A 11 -7.80 9.63 -49.24
C ASP A 11 -7.81 11.09 -49.74
N PRO A 12 -6.78 11.92 -49.45
CA PRO A 12 -6.77 13.33 -49.85
C PRO A 12 -6.56 13.55 -51.37
N SER A 13 -6.23 12.52 -52.14
CA SER A 13 -5.76 12.68 -53.53
C SER A 13 -6.83 13.04 -54.57
N LYS A 14 -8.10 13.15 -54.17
CA LYS A 14 -9.26 13.30 -55.08
C LYS A 14 -9.98 14.65 -55.00
N TRP A 15 -9.26 15.72 -54.68
CA TRP A 15 -9.77 17.08 -54.93
C TRP A 15 -9.71 17.38 -56.43
N VAL A 16 -10.88 17.67 -57.00
CA VAL A 16 -11.10 17.82 -58.45
C VAL A 16 -10.32 19.02 -58.99
N LYS A 17 -9.58 18.81 -60.08
CA LYS A 17 -9.13 19.92 -60.94
C LYS A 17 -10.35 20.50 -61.65
N ASN A 18 -10.82 21.66 -61.19
CA ASN A 18 -11.67 22.50 -62.03
C ASN A 18 -10.76 23.25 -63.00
N ASP A 19 -10.70 22.81 -64.25
CA ASP A 19 -10.12 23.59 -65.32
C ASP A 19 -10.97 24.84 -65.58
N GLY A 20 -10.34 26.00 -65.73
CA GLY A 20 -11.01 27.30 -65.78
C GLY A 20 -10.11 28.40 -66.36
N ASP A 21 -9.39 28.09 -67.44
CA ASP A 21 -8.34 28.93 -68.02
C ASP A 21 -8.86 29.94 -69.09
N ASP A 22 -10.17 30.20 -69.11
CA ASP A 22 -10.84 31.05 -70.12
C ASP A 22 -10.59 32.55 -69.93
N ASN A 23 -10.05 32.99 -68.79
CA ASN A 23 -10.03 34.41 -68.39
C ASN A 23 -8.83 35.23 -68.94
N LYS A 24 -8.08 34.71 -69.92
CA LYS A 24 -6.87 35.36 -70.46
C LYS A 24 -7.14 36.42 -71.54
N ASN A 25 -8.32 36.45 -72.15
CA ASN A 25 -8.58 37.24 -73.37
C ASN A 25 -9.37 38.55 -73.17
N HIS A 26 -9.70 38.96 -71.94
CA HIS A 26 -10.57 40.14 -71.70
C HIS A 26 -9.85 41.42 -71.22
N VAL A 27 -8.57 41.34 -70.86
CA VAL A 27 -7.87 42.45 -70.16
C VAL A 27 -7.40 43.56 -71.12
N ASP A 28 -7.02 43.22 -72.35
CA ASP A 28 -6.29 44.12 -73.25
C ASP A 28 -7.09 45.33 -73.78
N PHE A 29 -8.41 45.35 -73.63
CA PHE A 29 -9.26 46.45 -74.12
C PHE A 29 -9.17 47.75 -73.29
N TRP A 30 -8.62 47.70 -72.07
CA TRP A 30 -8.70 48.80 -71.10
C TRP A 30 -7.38 49.58 -70.89
N ALA A 31 -6.28 49.19 -71.55
CA ALA A 31 -4.95 49.69 -71.22
C ALA A 31 -4.70 51.17 -71.58
N ASP A 32 -5.40 51.71 -72.58
CA ASP A 32 -4.96 52.91 -73.31
C ASP A 32 -5.61 54.24 -72.86
N HIS A 33 -6.51 54.21 -71.86
CA HIS A 33 -7.23 55.39 -71.37
C HIS A 33 -7.04 55.61 -69.87
N LYS A 34 -6.01 56.38 -69.50
CA LYS A 34 -5.73 56.82 -68.11
C LYS A 34 -6.70 57.91 -67.60
N VAL A 35 -8.00 57.73 -67.83
CA VAL A 35 -9.05 58.56 -67.21
C VAL A 35 -9.36 57.95 -65.84
N ASN A 36 -9.12 58.71 -64.76
CA ASN A 36 -9.45 58.26 -63.41
C ASN A 36 -10.99 58.06 -63.31
N PRO A 37 -11.51 56.83 -63.13
CA PRO A 37 -12.93 56.52 -63.25
C PRO A 37 -13.80 57.10 -62.12
N LEU A 38 -13.20 57.82 -61.16
CA LEU A 38 -13.89 58.53 -60.09
C LEU A 38 -13.95 60.04 -60.31
N ASN A 39 -13.12 60.61 -61.20
CA ASN A 39 -12.99 62.06 -61.39
C ASN A 39 -13.47 62.47 -62.80
N GLY A 40 -14.72 62.90 -62.88
CA GLY A 40 -15.31 63.54 -64.05
C GLY A 40 -16.85 63.52 -64.00
N ASP A 41 -17.50 64.22 -64.91
CA ASP A 41 -18.93 64.04 -65.13
C ASP A 41 -19.18 62.74 -65.90
N HIS A 42 -20.15 61.97 -65.44
CA HIS A 42 -20.55 60.67 -65.99
C HIS A 42 -21.99 60.77 -66.50
N GLY A 43 -22.32 60.06 -67.58
CA GLY A 43 -23.69 59.95 -68.08
C GLY A 43 -24.43 58.76 -67.48
N VAL A 44 -25.71 58.62 -67.82
CA VAL A 44 -26.51 57.40 -67.55
C VAL A 44 -26.29 56.28 -68.57
N GLY A 45 -25.43 56.48 -69.58
CA GLY A 45 -25.08 55.44 -70.56
C GLY A 45 -26.01 55.35 -71.78
N ILE A 46 -26.71 56.43 -72.15
CA ILE A 46 -27.53 56.49 -73.38
C ILE A 46 -26.88 57.36 -74.46
N ILE A 47 -27.12 57.00 -75.72
CA ILE A 47 -26.84 57.83 -76.91
C ILE A 47 -28.19 58.24 -77.49
N PHE A 48 -28.41 59.54 -77.69
CA PHE A 48 -29.69 60.06 -78.17
C PHE A 48 -29.55 60.93 -79.43
N GLU A 49 -30.61 60.92 -80.23
CA GLU A 49 -30.80 61.77 -81.41
C GLU A 49 -31.83 62.86 -81.08
N ARG A 50 -31.78 63.97 -81.82
CA ARG A 50 -32.77 65.05 -81.73
C ARG A 50 -33.36 65.22 -83.11
N GLU A 51 -34.64 64.98 -83.25
CA GLU A 51 -35.40 65.17 -84.49
C GLU A 51 -36.43 66.29 -84.29
N GLU A 52 -36.73 67.03 -85.35
CA GLU A 52 -37.84 67.99 -85.37
C GLU A 52 -38.91 67.44 -86.31
N LYS A 53 -40.05 67.04 -85.74
CA LYS A 53 -41.18 66.44 -86.46
C LYS A 53 -42.41 67.31 -86.25
N ASP A 54 -43.01 67.76 -87.34
CA ASP A 54 -44.19 68.62 -87.37
C ASP A 54 -44.08 69.92 -86.52
N GLY A 55 -42.85 70.38 -86.25
CA GLY A 55 -42.54 71.55 -85.43
C GLY A 55 -42.34 71.28 -83.94
N GLU A 56 -42.50 70.02 -83.50
CA GLU A 56 -42.12 69.55 -82.16
C GLU A 56 -40.71 68.97 -82.16
N VAL A 57 -39.99 69.23 -81.05
CA VAL A 57 -38.66 68.69 -80.80
C VAL A 57 -38.81 67.36 -80.07
N VAL A 58 -38.42 66.26 -80.69
CA VAL A 58 -38.41 64.92 -80.09
C VAL A 58 -36.95 64.49 -79.86
N VAL A 59 -36.67 63.90 -78.70
CA VAL A 59 -35.38 63.30 -78.39
C VAL A 59 -35.58 61.80 -78.19
N THR A 60 -35.01 60.99 -79.09
CA THR A 60 -35.12 59.53 -79.07
C THR A 60 -33.80 58.91 -78.63
N ILE A 61 -33.86 57.84 -77.84
CA ILE A 61 -32.71 56.99 -77.55
C ILE A 61 -32.34 56.27 -78.85
N LYS A 62 -31.13 56.54 -79.36
CA LYS A 62 -30.59 55.97 -80.59
C LYS A 62 -29.88 54.65 -80.32
N ASP A 63 -29.17 54.57 -79.20
CA ASP A 63 -28.38 53.41 -78.77
C ASP A 63 -28.10 53.47 -77.26
N ILE A 64 -27.71 52.36 -76.65
CA ILE A 64 -27.44 52.22 -75.22
C ILE A 64 -26.03 51.66 -75.02
N ILE A 65 -25.19 52.40 -74.30
CA ILE A 65 -23.79 52.08 -74.08
C ILE A 65 -23.67 50.80 -73.23
N ALA A 66 -23.15 49.74 -73.83
CA ALA A 66 -22.94 48.45 -73.18
C ALA A 66 -22.25 48.59 -71.82
N HIS A 67 -22.78 47.88 -70.82
CA HIS A 67 -22.33 47.90 -69.42
C HIS A 67 -22.46 49.25 -68.65
N GLY A 68 -22.94 50.33 -69.30
CA GLY A 68 -23.35 51.57 -68.63
C GLY A 68 -24.68 51.43 -67.87
N THR A 69 -25.11 52.47 -67.13
CA THR A 69 -26.26 52.35 -66.23
C THR A 69 -27.57 51.97 -66.93
N ALA A 70 -27.89 52.59 -68.07
CA ALA A 70 -29.08 52.29 -68.86
C ALA A 70 -29.09 50.85 -69.40
N PHE A 71 -27.91 50.28 -69.70
CA PHE A 71 -27.79 48.87 -70.05
C PHE A 71 -28.03 47.96 -68.82
N ARG A 72 -27.57 48.39 -67.64
CA ARG A 72 -27.70 47.63 -66.38
C ARG A 72 -29.09 47.66 -65.77
N SER A 73 -29.88 48.71 -66.00
CA SER A 73 -31.30 48.71 -65.59
C SER A 73 -32.15 47.82 -66.48
N GLY A 74 -31.82 47.71 -67.77
CA GLY A 74 -32.59 46.92 -68.75
C GLY A 74 -33.99 47.48 -69.04
N GLN A 75 -34.32 48.67 -68.53
CA GLN A 75 -35.62 49.32 -68.62
C GLN A 75 -35.75 50.29 -69.81
N LEU A 76 -34.69 50.50 -70.58
CA LEU A 76 -34.68 51.42 -71.73
C LEU A 76 -34.36 50.65 -73.01
N SER A 77 -34.97 51.06 -74.12
CA SER A 77 -34.69 50.53 -75.46
C SER A 77 -34.35 51.64 -76.46
N PRO A 78 -33.53 51.34 -77.49
CA PRO A 78 -33.44 52.18 -78.68
C PRO A 78 -34.83 52.37 -79.30
N GLY A 79 -35.18 53.62 -79.61
CA GLY A 79 -36.51 54.04 -80.07
C GLY A 79 -37.37 54.76 -79.02
N ASP A 80 -37.06 54.62 -77.72
CA ASP A 80 -37.81 55.28 -76.66
C ASP A 80 -37.58 56.81 -76.64
N GLU A 81 -38.62 57.59 -76.35
CA GLU A 81 -38.64 59.06 -76.37
C GLU A 81 -38.42 59.65 -74.98
N ILE A 82 -37.51 60.63 -74.86
CA ILE A 82 -37.23 61.34 -73.61
C ILE A 82 -38.12 62.59 -73.53
N ILE A 83 -38.93 62.69 -72.48
CA ILE A 83 -39.94 63.76 -72.31
C ILE A 83 -39.40 64.88 -71.40
N THR A 84 -38.88 64.51 -70.23
CA THR A 84 -38.35 65.44 -69.23
C THR A 84 -37.05 64.93 -68.64
N VAL A 85 -36.13 65.81 -68.23
CA VAL A 85 -34.86 65.46 -67.56
C VAL A 85 -34.62 66.44 -66.42
N GLU A 86 -34.40 65.92 -65.21
CA GLU A 86 -34.34 66.66 -63.94
C GLU A 86 -35.52 67.62 -63.73
N ASN A 87 -36.70 67.22 -64.25
CA ASN A 87 -37.96 67.98 -64.31
C ASN A 87 -38.01 69.13 -65.33
N GLU A 88 -36.97 69.35 -66.14
CA GLU A 88 -37.03 70.25 -67.30
C GLU A 88 -37.67 69.53 -68.50
N SER A 89 -38.75 70.09 -69.07
CA SER A 89 -39.45 69.56 -70.24
C SER A 89 -38.69 69.85 -71.54
N ILE A 90 -38.32 68.82 -72.30
CA ILE A 90 -37.51 68.96 -73.52
C ILE A 90 -38.31 69.68 -74.62
N GLN A 91 -39.58 69.33 -74.77
CA GLN A 91 -40.46 69.87 -75.83
C GLN A 91 -40.74 71.37 -75.61
N GLU A 92 -41.19 71.73 -74.40
CA GLU A 92 -41.61 73.10 -74.06
C GLU A 92 -40.45 74.11 -74.14
N THR A 93 -39.26 73.71 -73.71
CA THR A 93 -38.08 74.59 -73.63
C THR A 93 -37.23 74.59 -74.92
N LYS A 94 -37.59 73.76 -75.92
CA LYS A 94 -36.89 73.59 -77.21
C LYS A 94 -35.37 73.36 -77.09
N MET A 95 -34.93 72.65 -76.05
CA MET A 95 -33.53 72.50 -75.63
C MET A 95 -32.52 72.21 -76.75
N SER A 96 -31.32 72.79 -76.64
CA SER A 96 -30.18 72.35 -77.47
C SER A 96 -29.75 70.93 -77.10
N LYS A 97 -29.16 70.21 -78.07
CA LYS A 97 -28.62 68.85 -77.86
C LYS A 97 -27.62 68.82 -76.70
N ASP A 98 -26.81 69.88 -76.58
CA ASP A 98 -25.80 70.03 -75.53
C ASP A 98 -26.40 70.32 -74.15
N ARG A 99 -27.55 71.01 -74.05
CA ARG A 99 -28.27 71.19 -72.77
C ARG A 99 -28.86 69.86 -72.29
N VAL A 100 -29.52 69.10 -73.17
CA VAL A 100 -30.03 67.76 -72.83
C VAL A 100 -28.87 66.86 -72.39
N LYS A 101 -27.74 66.90 -73.10
CA LYS A 101 -26.53 66.16 -72.73
C LYS A 101 -26.02 66.59 -71.35
N ALA A 102 -25.96 67.89 -71.06
CA ALA A 102 -25.49 68.42 -69.78
C ALA A 102 -26.38 68.01 -68.59
N LEU A 103 -27.68 67.79 -68.79
CA LEU A 103 -28.58 67.30 -67.73
C LEU A 103 -28.38 65.80 -67.43
N PHE A 104 -28.06 64.98 -68.44
CA PHE A 104 -27.73 63.57 -68.24
C PHE A 104 -26.32 63.35 -67.66
N MET A 105 -25.41 64.30 -67.85
CA MET A 105 -24.06 64.31 -67.27
C MET A 105 -24.08 64.86 -65.83
N GLY A 106 -23.09 64.49 -65.03
CA GLY A 106 -22.94 64.95 -63.63
C GLY A 106 -22.06 64.00 -62.81
N PRO A 107 -21.78 64.30 -61.53
CA PRO A 107 -20.84 63.52 -60.72
C PRO A 107 -21.19 62.03 -60.64
N SER A 108 -20.16 61.18 -60.70
CA SER A 108 -20.28 59.72 -60.56
C SER A 108 -20.97 59.34 -59.24
N GLY A 109 -21.97 58.46 -59.30
CA GLY A 109 -22.80 58.09 -58.14
C GLY A 109 -23.93 59.07 -57.79
N SER A 110 -24.10 60.17 -58.54
CA SER A 110 -25.32 61.00 -58.45
C SER A 110 -26.46 60.40 -59.29
N PHE A 111 -27.72 60.68 -58.94
CA PHE A 111 -28.87 60.19 -59.71
C PHE A 111 -29.37 61.23 -60.72
N CYS A 112 -29.74 60.77 -61.91
CA CYS A 112 -30.49 61.53 -62.91
C CYS A 112 -31.93 61.02 -62.95
N ASN A 113 -32.90 61.94 -62.82
CA ASN A 113 -34.33 61.63 -62.86
C ASN A 113 -34.90 62.11 -64.20
N PHE A 114 -35.66 61.28 -64.92
CA PHE A 114 -36.19 61.63 -66.24
C PHE A 114 -37.48 60.85 -66.56
N GLU A 115 -38.37 61.43 -67.37
CA GLU A 115 -39.58 60.74 -67.85
C GLU A 115 -39.37 60.28 -69.29
N VAL A 116 -39.66 59.00 -69.56
CA VAL A 116 -39.52 58.35 -70.86
C VAL A 116 -40.89 57.89 -71.34
N LYS A 117 -41.18 58.07 -72.63
CA LYS A 117 -42.26 57.41 -73.36
C LYS A 117 -41.66 56.26 -74.15
N HIS A 118 -42.05 55.03 -73.83
CA HIS A 118 -41.54 53.86 -74.52
C HIS A 118 -42.16 53.72 -75.91
N SER A 119 -41.55 52.89 -76.75
CA SER A 119 -42.03 52.55 -78.10
C SER A 119 -43.46 51.98 -78.16
N ASP A 120 -44.01 51.46 -77.05
CA ASP A 120 -45.42 51.04 -76.93
C ASP A 120 -46.40 52.18 -76.59
N GLY A 121 -45.88 53.38 -76.32
CA GLY A 121 -46.64 54.57 -75.92
C GLY A 121 -46.87 54.73 -74.42
N SER A 122 -46.45 53.76 -73.59
CA SER A 122 -46.45 53.88 -72.12
C SER A 122 -45.44 54.94 -71.65
N ARG A 123 -45.57 55.41 -70.39
CA ARG A 123 -44.65 56.38 -69.79
C ARG A 123 -44.14 55.93 -68.44
N GLU A 124 -42.83 55.95 -68.24
CA GLU A 124 -42.19 55.63 -66.95
C GLU A 124 -41.32 56.80 -66.45
N LYS A 125 -41.31 57.02 -65.13
CA LYS A 125 -40.42 57.97 -64.45
C LYS A 125 -39.19 57.24 -63.92
N MET A 126 -38.11 57.39 -64.68
CA MET A 126 -36.83 56.74 -64.48
C MET A 126 -35.94 57.51 -63.51
N LYS A 127 -35.17 56.76 -62.70
CA LYS A 127 -34.11 57.30 -61.85
C LYS A 127 -32.88 56.41 -61.98
N LEU A 128 -31.89 56.85 -62.77
CA LEU A 128 -30.65 56.11 -63.00
C LEU A 128 -29.45 56.80 -62.38
N GLU A 129 -28.53 56.01 -61.83
CA GLU A 129 -27.27 56.50 -61.25
C GLU A 129 -26.24 56.81 -62.36
N ARG A 130 -25.63 58.00 -62.32
CA ARG A 130 -24.62 58.44 -63.29
C ARG A 130 -23.34 57.63 -63.08
N GLY A 131 -22.96 56.82 -64.06
CA GLY A 131 -21.88 55.85 -63.94
C GLY A 131 -21.42 55.34 -65.30
N ASN A 132 -20.10 55.38 -65.54
CA ASN A 132 -19.50 54.79 -66.75
C ASN A 132 -19.26 53.28 -66.55
N ALA A 133 -18.96 52.55 -67.62
CA ALA A 133 -18.75 51.10 -67.56
C ALA A 133 -17.59 50.69 -66.62
N GLY A 134 -16.55 51.52 -66.47
CA GLY A 134 -15.43 51.29 -65.56
C GLY A 134 -15.80 51.47 -64.08
N TYR A 135 -16.60 52.49 -63.76
CA TYR A 135 -17.19 52.68 -62.42
C TYR A 135 -17.98 51.44 -62.00
N TRP A 136 -18.85 50.94 -62.87
CA TRP A 136 -19.65 49.75 -62.58
C TRP A 136 -18.84 48.46 -62.53
N ALA A 137 -17.80 48.31 -63.36
CA ALA A 137 -16.89 47.17 -63.28
C ALA A 137 -16.14 47.14 -61.93
N LEU A 138 -15.70 48.30 -61.43
CA LEU A 138 -15.09 48.45 -60.10
C LEU A 138 -16.10 48.16 -58.98
N TYR A 139 -17.36 48.60 -59.13
CA TYR A 139 -18.45 48.29 -58.20
C TYR A 139 -18.71 46.78 -58.11
N ASP A 140 -18.79 46.08 -59.24
CA ASP A 140 -18.98 44.62 -59.29
C ASP A 140 -17.78 43.85 -58.70
N GLN A 141 -16.56 44.38 -58.80
CA GLN A 141 -15.38 43.82 -58.14
C GLN A 141 -15.47 44.01 -56.62
N LEU A 142 -15.84 45.21 -56.17
CA LEU A 142 -15.96 45.54 -54.74
C LEU A 142 -17.09 44.74 -54.06
N GLN A 143 -18.23 44.54 -54.73
CA GLN A 143 -19.31 43.67 -54.24
C GLN A 143 -18.87 42.20 -54.14
N ARG A 144 -18.11 41.69 -55.13
CA ARG A 144 -17.54 40.32 -55.06
C ARG A 144 -16.55 40.18 -53.91
N ALA A 145 -15.64 41.14 -53.73
CA ALA A 145 -14.71 41.15 -52.61
C ALA A 145 -15.42 41.23 -51.25
N HIS A 146 -16.49 42.02 -51.15
CA HIS A 146 -17.29 42.11 -49.92
C HIS A 146 -18.02 40.80 -49.59
N ALA A 147 -18.57 40.10 -50.59
CA ALA A 147 -19.16 38.78 -50.43
C ALA A 147 -18.11 37.72 -50.01
N GLU A 148 -16.91 37.76 -50.58
CA GLU A 148 -15.79 36.87 -50.23
C GLU A 148 -15.30 37.10 -48.79
N ILE A 149 -15.17 38.35 -48.36
CA ILE A 149 -14.85 38.73 -46.97
C ILE A 149 -15.90 38.17 -46.02
N LYS A 150 -17.19 38.41 -46.30
CA LYS A 150 -18.29 37.90 -45.48
C LYS A 150 -18.28 36.37 -45.36
N GLY A 151 -17.99 35.66 -46.46
CA GLY A 151 -17.82 34.21 -46.43
C GLY A 151 -16.69 33.75 -45.50
N ARG A 152 -15.54 34.43 -45.54
CA ARG A 152 -14.42 34.16 -44.61
C ARG A 152 -14.78 34.47 -43.16
N ASP A 153 -15.52 35.54 -42.88
CA ASP A 153 -16.00 35.84 -41.52
C ASP A 153 -16.92 34.72 -41.00
N GLU A 154 -17.85 34.22 -41.82
CA GLU A 154 -18.71 33.09 -41.47
C GLU A 154 -17.91 31.79 -41.22
N GLU A 155 -16.86 31.52 -42.00
CA GLU A 155 -15.90 30.43 -41.73
C GLU A 155 -15.16 30.61 -40.41
N ILE A 156 -14.63 31.81 -40.12
CA ILE A 156 -13.91 32.15 -38.88
C ILE A 156 -14.83 31.96 -37.66
N TYR A 157 -16.09 32.41 -37.74
CA TYR A 157 -17.09 32.13 -36.71
C TYR A 157 -17.38 30.64 -36.54
N SER A 158 -17.34 29.84 -37.63
CA SER A 158 -17.46 28.38 -37.53
C SER A 158 -16.29 27.73 -36.81
N TRP A 159 -15.05 28.19 -37.07
CA TRP A 159 -13.85 27.71 -36.41
C TRP A 159 -13.81 28.10 -34.94
N LYS A 160 -14.22 29.33 -34.61
CA LYS A 160 -14.34 29.78 -33.22
C LYS A 160 -15.32 28.90 -32.43
N ARG A 161 -16.53 28.63 -32.95
CA ARG A 161 -17.49 27.73 -32.26
C ARG A 161 -16.94 26.31 -32.04
N LYS A 162 -16.10 25.79 -32.95
CA LYS A 162 -15.40 24.50 -32.75
C LYS A 162 -14.38 24.60 -31.62
N TYR A 163 -13.58 25.67 -31.59
CA TYR A 163 -12.60 25.94 -30.53
C TYR A 163 -13.27 26.10 -29.16
N ASP A 164 -14.29 26.96 -29.05
CA ASP A 164 -15.11 27.15 -27.84
C ASP A 164 -15.78 25.83 -27.38
N GLY A 165 -15.96 24.87 -28.29
CA GLY A 165 -16.44 23.52 -27.99
C GLY A 165 -15.35 22.58 -27.43
N LEU A 166 -14.11 22.72 -27.92
CA LEU A 166 -12.95 21.97 -27.43
C LEU A 166 -12.49 22.48 -26.06
N GLU A 167 -12.45 23.79 -25.81
CA GLU A 167 -12.07 24.36 -24.50
C GLU A 167 -13.00 23.87 -23.38
N ARG A 168 -14.31 23.81 -23.63
CA ARG A 168 -15.29 23.25 -22.68
C ARG A 168 -15.10 21.75 -22.45
N LYS A 169 -14.65 21.01 -23.47
CA LYS A 169 -14.33 19.58 -23.35
C LYS A 169 -13.02 19.37 -22.56
N ILE A 170 -12.05 20.27 -22.69
CA ILE A 170 -10.83 20.28 -21.87
C ILE A 170 -11.18 20.53 -20.40
N HIS A 171 -11.94 21.59 -20.09
CA HIS A 171 -12.39 21.88 -18.71
C HIS A 171 -13.13 20.68 -18.08
N SER A 172 -14.04 20.04 -18.83
CA SER A 172 -14.77 18.85 -18.37
C SER A 172 -13.85 17.66 -18.05
N LEU A 173 -12.72 17.51 -18.76
CA LEU A 173 -11.73 16.48 -18.48
C LEU A 173 -10.83 16.86 -17.30
N GLU A 174 -10.52 18.16 -17.12
CA GLU A 174 -9.79 18.65 -15.95
C GLU A 174 -10.59 18.48 -14.65
N GLU A 175 -11.91 18.70 -14.69
CA GLU A 175 -12.82 18.38 -13.57
C GLU A 175 -12.87 16.87 -13.26
N GLU A 176 -12.91 16.01 -14.29
CA GLU A 176 -12.86 14.55 -14.11
C GLU A 176 -11.51 14.10 -13.51
N ILE A 177 -10.39 14.64 -14.01
CA ILE A 177 -9.04 14.40 -13.48
C ILE A 177 -8.94 14.89 -12.03
N ALA A 178 -9.52 16.03 -11.67
CA ALA A 178 -9.56 16.51 -10.28
C ALA A 178 -10.36 15.55 -9.38
N SER A 179 -11.52 15.06 -9.84
CA SER A 179 -12.36 14.08 -9.15
C SER A 179 -11.64 12.74 -8.94
N LEU A 180 -10.91 12.25 -9.95
CA LEU A 180 -10.10 11.03 -9.87
C LEU A 180 -8.92 11.18 -8.91
N ASN A 181 -8.20 12.30 -8.94
CA ASN A 181 -7.11 12.59 -8.00
C ASN A 181 -7.61 12.67 -6.55
N GLU A 182 -8.81 13.20 -6.32
CA GLU A 182 -9.41 13.26 -4.98
C GLU A 182 -9.88 11.89 -4.47
N LYS A 183 -10.34 11.00 -5.36
CA LYS A 183 -10.56 9.57 -5.02
C LYS A 183 -9.24 8.87 -4.67
N LEU A 184 -8.19 9.07 -5.47
CA LEU A 184 -6.87 8.48 -5.25
C LEU A 184 -6.25 8.92 -3.91
N ARG A 185 -6.38 10.21 -3.54
CA ARG A 185 -5.98 10.71 -2.21
C ARG A 185 -6.70 10.00 -1.07
N LYS A 186 -8.00 9.75 -1.21
CA LYS A 186 -8.80 9.03 -0.21
C LYS A 186 -8.38 7.57 -0.08
N GLU A 187 -8.04 6.89 -1.19
CA GLU A 187 -7.47 5.53 -1.13
C GLU A 187 -6.07 5.52 -0.50
N ILE A 188 -5.20 6.47 -0.80
CA ILE A 188 -3.88 6.60 -0.16
C ILE A 188 -4.02 6.83 1.35
N ALA A 189 -4.99 7.65 1.78
CA ALA A 189 -5.29 7.85 3.20
C ALA A 189 -5.87 6.60 3.87
N ALA A 190 -6.75 5.86 3.19
CA ALA A 190 -7.27 4.58 3.68
C ALA A 190 -6.18 3.51 3.77
N ARG A 191 -5.27 3.46 2.79
CA ARG A 191 -4.14 2.53 2.74
C ARG A 191 -3.12 2.82 3.84
N THR A 192 -2.70 4.07 4.03
CA THR A 192 -1.76 4.44 5.11
C THR A 192 -2.36 4.20 6.50
N LYS A 193 -3.69 4.32 6.65
CA LYS A 193 -4.41 3.87 7.86
C LYS A 193 -4.41 2.33 8.01
N ALA A 194 -4.56 1.57 6.92
CA ALA A 194 -4.47 0.11 6.97
C ALA A 194 -3.03 -0.35 7.30
N GLU A 195 -2.01 0.30 6.74
CA GLU A 195 -0.59 0.02 7.02
C GLU A 195 -0.23 0.32 8.48
N SER A 196 -0.79 1.39 9.09
CA SER A 196 -0.60 1.64 10.52
C SER A 196 -1.35 0.63 11.42
N MET A 197 -2.53 0.15 11.01
CA MET A 197 -3.24 -0.93 11.71
C MET A 197 -2.50 -2.27 11.61
N ILE A 198 -1.93 -2.60 10.45
CA ILE A 198 -1.08 -3.79 10.27
C ILE A 198 0.09 -3.72 11.25
N LYS A 199 0.79 -2.58 11.33
CA LYS A 199 1.91 -2.41 12.25
C LYS A 199 1.53 -2.64 13.72
N VAL A 200 0.36 -2.16 14.17
CA VAL A 200 -0.13 -2.44 15.53
C VAL A 200 -0.33 -3.95 15.75
N VAL A 201 -0.88 -4.67 14.78
CA VAL A 201 -1.06 -6.13 14.85
C VAL A 201 0.29 -6.87 14.83
N GLU A 202 1.31 -6.34 14.14
CA GLU A 202 2.67 -6.89 14.19
C GLU A 202 3.35 -6.64 15.55
N ASP A 203 3.22 -5.44 16.11
CA ASP A 203 3.70 -5.10 17.46
C ASP A 203 3.01 -5.98 18.52
N GLU A 204 1.71 -6.29 18.37
CA GLU A 204 0.98 -7.21 19.25
C GLU A 204 1.39 -8.68 19.05
N ARG A 205 1.54 -9.15 17.81
CA ARG A 205 2.06 -10.48 17.48
C ARG A 205 3.41 -10.71 18.16
N ASP A 206 4.31 -9.74 18.08
CA ASP A 206 5.68 -9.89 18.60
C ASP A 206 5.74 -9.74 20.13
N ARG A 207 4.80 -9.01 20.76
CA ARG A 207 4.55 -9.09 22.21
C ARG A 207 4.08 -10.48 22.63
N VAL A 208 3.03 -11.01 21.99
CA VAL A 208 2.47 -12.34 22.28
C VAL A 208 3.53 -13.43 22.10
N LYS A 209 4.35 -13.34 21.05
CA LYS A 209 5.51 -14.22 20.83
C LYS A 209 6.53 -14.13 21.97
N GLY A 210 6.83 -12.93 22.46
CA GLY A 210 7.66 -12.73 23.64
C GLY A 210 7.06 -13.32 24.93
N ASP A 211 5.74 -13.26 25.08
CA ASP A 211 5.04 -13.90 26.21
C ASP A 211 5.00 -15.43 26.10
N CYS A 212 4.82 -15.99 24.90
CA CYS A 212 5.02 -17.43 24.65
C CYS A 212 6.43 -17.86 25.05
N GLN A 213 7.48 -17.14 24.63
CA GLN A 213 8.87 -17.44 25.00
C GLN A 213 9.13 -17.32 26.51
N ARG A 214 8.50 -16.34 27.19
CA ARG A 214 8.53 -16.24 28.66
C ARG A 214 7.84 -17.42 29.35
N LEU A 215 6.74 -17.92 28.79
CA LEU A 215 6.02 -19.08 29.31
C LEU A 215 6.78 -20.39 29.03
N GLU A 216 7.36 -20.57 27.85
CA GLU A 216 8.24 -21.70 27.49
C GLU A 216 9.42 -21.79 28.46
N ALA A 217 10.16 -20.69 28.68
CA ALA A 217 11.25 -20.66 29.64
C ALA A 217 10.79 -20.95 31.09
N LYS A 218 9.59 -20.51 31.47
CA LYS A 218 9.00 -20.82 32.78
C LYS A 218 8.60 -22.30 32.89
N ILE A 219 8.11 -22.91 31.82
CA ILE A 219 7.80 -24.34 31.73
C ILE A 219 9.10 -25.16 31.83
N GLU A 220 10.19 -24.78 31.16
CA GLU A 220 11.49 -25.46 31.32
C GLU A 220 12.00 -25.42 32.76
N VAL A 221 11.87 -24.28 33.46
CA VAL A 221 12.24 -24.15 34.87
C VAL A 221 11.37 -25.04 35.75
N LEU A 222 10.05 -25.07 35.52
CA LEU A 222 9.12 -25.93 36.26
C LEU A 222 9.38 -27.42 36.01
N LEU A 223 9.65 -27.84 34.76
CA LEU A 223 10.02 -29.22 34.42
C LEU A 223 11.34 -29.63 35.09
N ARG A 224 12.31 -28.72 35.19
CA ARG A 224 13.56 -28.95 35.93
C ARG A 224 13.31 -29.11 37.42
N GLN A 225 12.47 -28.25 38.02
CA GLN A 225 12.07 -28.36 39.43
C GLN A 225 11.28 -29.64 39.74
N ILE A 226 10.38 -30.08 38.84
CA ILE A 226 9.68 -31.35 38.94
C ILE A 226 10.67 -32.52 38.89
N LYS A 227 11.62 -32.51 37.94
CA LYS A 227 12.65 -33.56 37.85
C LYS A 227 13.53 -33.61 39.09
N GLU A 228 13.96 -32.46 39.62
CA GLU A 228 14.70 -32.39 40.88
C GLU A 228 13.86 -32.90 42.06
N ALA A 229 12.56 -32.62 42.10
CA ALA A 229 11.66 -33.12 43.13
C ALA A 229 11.47 -34.64 43.03
N GLU A 230 11.35 -35.19 41.81
CA GLU A 230 11.34 -36.64 41.57
C GLU A 230 12.64 -37.32 41.99
N GLU A 231 13.80 -36.75 41.65
CA GLU A 231 15.11 -37.30 42.03
C GLU A 231 15.31 -37.24 43.55
N ARG A 232 14.84 -36.17 44.22
CA ARG A 232 14.80 -36.08 45.70
C ARG A 232 13.82 -37.09 46.31
N ALA A 233 12.65 -37.30 45.72
CA ALA A 233 11.67 -38.28 46.20
C ALA A 233 12.20 -39.71 46.09
N LYS A 234 12.77 -40.08 44.93
CA LYS A 234 13.42 -41.38 44.69
C LYS A 234 14.60 -41.59 45.65
N LYS A 235 15.41 -40.55 45.91
CA LYS A 235 16.49 -40.59 46.90
C LYS A 235 15.95 -40.80 48.33
N ALA A 236 14.90 -40.10 48.72
CA ALA A 236 14.26 -40.26 50.03
C ALA A 236 13.60 -41.64 50.20
N GLU A 237 13.04 -42.20 49.13
CA GLU A 237 12.49 -43.56 49.12
C GLU A 237 13.59 -44.61 49.29
N ILE A 238 14.72 -44.48 48.57
CA ILE A 238 15.92 -45.32 48.73
C ILE A 238 16.50 -45.18 50.15
N GLU A 239 16.57 -43.96 50.69
CA GLU A 239 17.04 -43.71 52.06
C GLU A 239 16.10 -44.29 53.12
N ALA A 240 14.78 -44.24 52.91
CA ALA A 240 13.79 -44.86 53.79
C ALA A 240 13.80 -46.39 53.69
N GLU A 241 14.03 -46.97 52.51
CA GLU A 241 14.19 -48.42 52.35
C GLU A 241 15.52 -48.91 52.96
N ALA A 242 16.60 -48.14 52.79
CA ALA A 242 17.88 -48.39 53.45
C ALA A 242 17.77 -48.28 54.98
N ALA A 243 17.03 -47.31 55.51
CA ALA A 243 16.75 -47.19 56.94
C ALA A 243 15.92 -48.37 57.49
N LYS A 244 14.91 -48.83 56.73
CA LYS A 244 14.16 -50.06 57.07
C LYS A 244 15.06 -51.30 57.09
N LYS A 245 15.92 -51.46 56.08
CA LYS A 245 16.90 -52.56 56.01
C LYS A 245 17.95 -52.48 57.12
N ALA A 246 18.40 -51.28 57.49
CA ALA A 246 19.29 -51.06 58.62
C ALA A 246 18.63 -51.45 59.96
N ALA A 247 17.39 -51.01 60.20
CA ALA A 247 16.63 -51.39 61.39
C ALA A 247 16.36 -52.91 61.47
N GLN A 248 16.07 -53.56 60.34
CA GLN A 248 15.94 -55.02 60.26
C GLN A 248 17.27 -55.74 60.56
N LEU A 249 18.39 -55.22 60.07
CA LEU A 249 19.73 -55.75 60.37
C LEU A 249 20.12 -55.51 61.84
N GLU A 250 19.72 -54.39 62.43
CA GLU A 250 19.94 -54.09 63.85
C GLU A 250 19.07 -54.98 64.76
N GLU A 251 17.82 -55.26 64.37
CA GLU A 251 16.95 -56.22 65.06
C GLU A 251 17.51 -57.66 64.97
N LEU A 252 18.05 -58.06 63.82
CA LEU A 252 18.75 -59.34 63.64
C LEU A 252 20.06 -59.41 64.43
N ALA A 253 20.84 -58.33 64.47
CA ALA A 253 22.04 -58.22 65.28
C ALA A 253 21.71 -58.31 66.79
N ARG A 254 20.61 -57.67 67.22
CA ARG A 254 20.11 -57.78 68.59
C ARG A 254 19.64 -59.19 68.92
N LYS A 255 18.85 -59.83 68.06
CA LYS A 255 18.40 -61.23 68.27
C LYS A 255 19.57 -62.20 68.34
N THR A 256 20.55 -62.09 67.44
CA THR A 256 21.76 -62.93 67.48
C THR A 256 22.69 -62.59 68.65
N ALA A 257 22.61 -61.39 69.24
CA ALA A 257 23.27 -61.07 70.51
C ALA A 257 22.53 -61.69 71.71
N GLU A 258 21.19 -61.61 71.75
CA GLU A 258 20.35 -62.27 72.77
C GLU A 258 20.52 -63.80 72.75
N GLU A 259 20.59 -64.42 71.57
CA GLU A 259 20.91 -65.84 71.39
C GLU A 259 22.30 -66.20 71.92
N ARG A 260 23.32 -65.36 71.65
CA ARG A 260 24.67 -65.56 72.19
C ARG A 260 24.72 -65.42 73.72
N GLU A 261 23.96 -64.49 74.28
CA GLU A 261 23.86 -64.31 75.74
C GLU A 261 23.12 -65.50 76.39
N GLN A 262 22.04 -66.00 75.78
CA GLN A 262 21.36 -67.22 76.23
C GLN A 262 22.28 -68.45 76.13
N LYS A 263 23.05 -68.60 75.05
CA LYS A 263 24.00 -69.69 74.89
C LYS A 263 25.13 -69.63 75.93
N SER A 264 25.68 -68.45 76.18
CA SER A 264 26.67 -68.22 77.24
C SER A 264 26.12 -68.60 78.63
N LYS A 265 24.85 -68.28 78.91
CA LYS A 265 24.16 -68.70 80.14
C LYS A 265 23.96 -70.22 80.21
N GLN A 266 23.64 -70.89 79.11
CA GLN A 266 23.57 -72.37 79.06
C GLN A 266 24.94 -73.02 79.30
N GLU A 267 25.99 -72.52 78.65
CA GLU A 267 27.37 -73.01 78.81
C GLU A 267 27.85 -72.83 80.27
N SER A 268 27.54 -71.69 80.90
CA SER A 268 27.80 -71.45 82.33
C SER A 268 27.03 -72.41 83.26
N ILE A 269 25.76 -72.71 82.96
CA ILE A 269 24.96 -73.67 83.73
C ILE A 269 25.53 -75.10 83.58
N GLN A 270 26.03 -75.48 82.40
CA GLN A 270 26.70 -76.76 82.20
C GLN A 270 28.02 -76.85 82.99
N GLU A 271 28.85 -75.81 83.02
CA GLU A 271 30.08 -75.81 83.83
C GLU A 271 29.79 -75.95 85.34
N ILE A 272 28.73 -75.29 85.83
CA ILE A 272 28.27 -75.41 87.22
C ILE A 272 27.76 -76.84 87.52
N HIS A 273 27.12 -77.51 86.56
CA HIS A 273 26.64 -78.88 86.73
C HIS A 273 27.81 -79.88 86.82
N LEU A 274 28.77 -79.77 85.90
CA LEU A 274 29.96 -80.64 85.86
C LEU A 274 30.83 -80.50 87.13
N ARG A 275 30.97 -79.28 87.69
CA ARG A 275 31.69 -79.07 88.95
C ARG A 275 31.04 -79.82 90.13
N LYS A 276 29.70 -79.84 90.21
CA LYS A 276 28.97 -80.54 91.29
C LYS A 276 29.06 -82.06 91.19
N GLU A 277 29.13 -82.61 89.99
CA GLU A 277 29.38 -84.03 89.77
C GLU A 277 30.80 -84.42 90.22
N PHE A 278 31.80 -83.61 89.86
CA PHE A 278 33.19 -83.82 90.27
C PHE A 278 33.40 -83.76 91.80
N GLU A 279 32.66 -82.91 92.51
CA GLU A 279 32.69 -82.85 93.98
C GLU A 279 32.04 -84.08 94.64
N ASN A 280 30.96 -84.62 94.06
CA ASN A 280 30.33 -85.87 94.51
C ASN A 280 31.25 -87.09 94.33
N ASP A 281 31.87 -87.23 93.17
CA ASP A 281 32.74 -88.39 92.88
C ASP A 281 34.03 -88.40 93.73
N ASN A 282 34.53 -87.22 94.11
CA ASN A 282 35.66 -87.12 95.03
C ASN A 282 35.28 -87.56 96.47
N ALA A 283 34.01 -87.37 96.88
CA ALA A 283 33.49 -87.86 98.15
C ALA A 283 33.30 -89.40 98.18
N THR A 284 32.81 -90.00 97.08
CA THR A 284 32.62 -91.46 96.99
C THR A 284 33.97 -92.20 96.97
N LEU A 285 34.97 -91.68 96.24
CA LEU A 285 36.35 -92.20 96.22
C LEU A 285 36.99 -92.29 97.61
N LYS A 286 36.69 -91.32 98.49
CA LYS A 286 37.21 -91.26 99.86
C LYS A 286 36.64 -92.38 100.75
N ASN A 287 35.36 -92.71 100.58
CA ASN A 287 34.71 -93.82 101.28
C ASN A 287 35.10 -95.20 100.70
N GLY A 288 35.37 -95.29 99.39
CA GLY A 288 35.84 -96.53 98.75
C GLY A 288 37.15 -97.06 99.33
N LYS A 289 38.10 -96.17 99.66
CA LYS A 289 39.40 -96.55 100.23
C LYS A 289 39.31 -97.16 101.64
N ALA A 290 38.31 -96.79 102.44
CA ALA A 290 38.09 -97.40 103.76
C ALA A 290 37.60 -98.86 103.64
N ARG A 291 36.68 -99.13 102.72
CA ARG A 291 36.10 -100.48 102.50
C ARG A 291 37.09 -101.52 101.97
N LEU A 292 38.10 -101.09 101.20
CA LEU A 292 39.15 -101.99 100.69
C LEU A 292 40.09 -102.52 101.78
N ALA A 293 40.30 -101.77 102.87
CA ALA A 293 41.09 -102.27 104.00
C ALA A 293 40.36 -103.41 104.74
N GLU A 294 39.05 -103.26 104.97
CA GLU A 294 38.23 -104.22 105.72
C GLU A 294 38.06 -105.57 105.01
N LEU A 295 38.08 -105.58 103.68
CA LEU A 295 37.98 -106.81 102.87
C LEU A 295 39.31 -107.59 102.79
N SER A 296 40.45 -106.91 102.96
CA SER A 296 41.80 -107.52 102.91
C SER A 296 42.07 -108.47 104.08
N GLU A 297 41.50 -108.19 105.26
CA GLU A 297 41.52 -109.07 106.43
C GLU A 297 40.65 -110.33 106.20
N LYS A 298 39.40 -110.14 105.75
CA LYS A 298 38.40 -111.22 105.62
C LYS A 298 38.75 -112.26 104.56
N ILE A 299 39.63 -111.93 103.61
CA ILE A 299 40.14 -112.89 102.61
C ILE A 299 41.18 -113.85 103.20
N LYS A 300 41.89 -113.49 104.29
CA LYS A 300 42.92 -114.35 104.90
C LYS A 300 42.36 -115.48 105.78
N SER A 301 41.14 -115.35 106.29
CA SER A 301 40.51 -116.35 107.17
C SER A 301 39.70 -117.42 106.42
N LEU A 302 39.31 -117.17 105.17
CA LEU A 302 38.50 -118.10 104.37
C LEU A 302 39.29 -119.18 103.62
N THR A 303 40.61 -119.04 103.48
CA THR A 303 41.45 -120.00 102.73
C THR A 303 41.74 -121.30 103.51
N ALA A 304 41.52 -121.32 104.83
CA ALA A 304 41.84 -122.47 105.69
C ALA A 304 40.69 -123.48 105.85
N THR A 305 39.44 -123.06 105.68
CA THR A 305 38.24 -123.93 105.85
C THR A 305 37.89 -124.73 104.59
N SER A 306 38.44 -124.36 103.44
CA SER A 306 38.25 -125.09 102.17
C SER A 306 38.72 -126.55 102.21
N THR A 307 39.68 -126.86 103.10
CA THR A 307 40.35 -128.17 103.17
C THR A 307 39.51 -129.30 103.82
N GLN A 308 38.37 -128.99 104.43
CA GLN A 308 37.50 -129.99 105.08
C GLN A 308 36.30 -130.43 104.23
N LEU A 309 36.04 -129.78 103.09
CA LEU A 309 34.88 -130.09 102.22
C LEU A 309 35.09 -131.27 101.27
N VAL A 310 36.20 -132.01 101.39
CA VAL A 310 36.40 -133.31 100.73
C VAL A 310 35.65 -134.43 101.49
N GLU A 311 35.57 -134.34 102.81
CA GLU A 311 35.06 -135.38 103.72
C GLU A 311 33.57 -135.69 103.52
N VAL A 312 32.74 -134.64 103.44
CA VAL A 312 31.26 -134.74 103.49
C VAL A 312 30.67 -135.34 102.21
N THR A 313 31.41 -135.31 101.10
CA THR A 313 31.03 -135.96 99.83
C THR A 313 30.84 -137.48 99.98
N SER A 314 31.44 -138.10 101.00
CA SER A 314 31.23 -139.51 101.35
C SER A 314 29.87 -139.79 102.02
N GLN A 315 29.29 -138.82 102.71
CA GLN A 315 28.10 -139.02 103.58
C GLN A 315 26.78 -138.79 102.85
N LEU A 316 26.78 -138.11 101.69
CA LEU A 316 25.56 -137.81 100.93
C LEU A 316 24.93 -139.06 100.28
N GLU A 317 25.71 -140.11 99.97
CA GLU A 317 25.20 -141.37 99.42
C GLU A 317 24.33 -142.17 100.40
N ASP A 318 24.55 -142.04 101.71
CA ASP A 318 23.78 -142.82 102.70
C ASP A 318 22.43 -142.16 103.08
N CYS A 319 22.25 -140.88 102.72
CA CYS A 319 20.96 -140.19 102.80
C CYS A 319 20.07 -140.44 101.57
N LYS A 320 20.63 -140.70 100.38
CA LYS A 320 19.86 -141.13 99.20
C LYS A 320 19.03 -142.38 99.47
N LYS A 321 19.52 -143.30 100.31
CA LYS A 321 18.83 -144.52 100.75
C LYS A 321 17.65 -144.30 101.71
N LYS A 322 17.47 -143.07 102.22
CA LYS A 322 16.45 -142.71 103.21
C LYS A 322 15.30 -141.90 102.61
N LEU A 323 15.56 -141.02 101.63
CA LEU A 323 14.51 -140.25 100.95
C LEU A 323 13.56 -141.17 100.16
N ALA A 324 14.14 -142.15 99.45
CA ALA A 324 13.42 -143.20 98.70
C ALA A 324 12.55 -144.15 99.57
N ARG A 325 12.45 -143.93 100.89
CA ARG A 325 11.52 -144.62 101.79
C ARG A 325 10.32 -143.75 102.20
N ALA A 326 10.46 -142.43 102.18
CA ALA A 326 9.36 -141.49 102.46
C ALA A 326 8.42 -141.35 101.24
N GLU A 327 8.98 -141.39 100.03
CA GLU A 327 8.22 -141.34 98.77
C GLU A 327 7.28 -142.56 98.59
N ALA A 328 7.54 -143.66 99.31
CA ALA A 328 6.65 -144.83 99.38
C ALA A 328 5.49 -144.68 100.39
N GLU A 329 5.58 -143.78 101.37
CA GLU A 329 4.56 -143.62 102.42
C GLU A 329 3.50 -142.56 102.08
N VAL A 330 3.85 -141.55 101.29
CA VAL A 330 2.89 -140.52 100.82
C VAL A 330 1.85 -141.11 99.86
N GLU A 331 2.27 -141.95 98.93
CA GLU A 331 1.35 -142.59 97.97
C GLU A 331 0.47 -143.68 98.60
N SER A 332 0.85 -144.19 99.77
CA SER A 332 0.05 -145.11 100.59
C SER A 332 -1.17 -144.42 101.22
N ARG A 333 -1.08 -143.12 101.56
CA ARG A 333 -2.16 -142.38 102.25
C ARG A 333 -3.06 -141.55 101.31
N LYS A 334 -2.80 -141.60 100.00
CA LYS A 334 -3.74 -141.20 98.94
C LYS A 334 -4.79 -142.28 98.63
N ALA A 335 -4.95 -143.31 99.46
CA ALA A 335 -5.95 -144.37 99.25
C ALA A 335 -7.20 -144.26 100.15
N VAL A 336 -7.15 -143.45 101.21
CA VAL A 336 -8.28 -143.16 102.12
C VAL A 336 -8.15 -141.69 102.55
N ILE A 337 -8.21 -140.67 101.66
CA ILE A 337 -9.24 -140.37 100.64
C ILE A 337 -10.66 -140.57 101.16
N ALA A 338 -11.41 -139.47 101.18
CA ALA A 338 -12.87 -139.33 101.07
C ALA A 338 -13.80 -140.23 101.93
N GLU A 339 -13.27 -141.11 102.76
CA GLU A 339 -13.94 -141.81 103.84
C GLU A 339 -13.93 -140.87 105.08
N LEU A 340 -14.63 -139.74 104.96
CA LEU A 340 -15.93 -139.52 105.61
C LEU A 340 -15.72 -138.86 106.99
N GLN A 341 -16.80 -138.78 107.78
CA GLN A 341 -16.84 -138.83 109.26
C GLN A 341 -15.59 -138.34 110.04
N ALA A 342 -15.66 -137.30 110.89
CA ALA A 342 -16.75 -136.42 111.30
C ALA A 342 -16.13 -135.19 112.04
N GLU A 343 -16.83 -134.59 113.01
CA GLU A 343 -16.30 -133.73 114.09
C GLU A 343 -15.21 -132.70 113.68
N VAL A 344 -15.53 -131.47 113.28
CA VAL A 344 -16.31 -130.49 114.06
C VAL A 344 -15.98 -130.55 115.56
N LYS A 345 -14.93 -129.82 116.02
CA LYS A 345 -14.87 -129.02 117.27
C LYS A 345 -13.45 -128.48 117.59
N LYS A 346 -13.40 -127.26 118.16
CA LYS A 346 -12.29 -126.64 118.94
C LYS A 346 -10.97 -126.35 118.19
N SER A 347 -10.20 -125.29 118.48
CA SER A 347 -10.31 -124.20 119.48
C SER A 347 -9.71 -122.88 118.98
N LYS A 348 -10.01 -121.76 119.66
CA LYS A 348 -9.34 -120.44 119.53
C LYS A 348 -8.06 -120.38 120.40
N SER A 349 -7.07 -119.54 120.06
CA SER A 349 -6.44 -118.54 121.00
C SER A 349 -5.13 -117.86 120.49
N SER A 350 -5.05 -116.51 120.54
CA SER A 350 -3.94 -115.58 120.94
C SER A 350 -2.43 -115.84 120.61
N GLN A 351 -1.47 -114.89 120.49
CA GLN A 351 -1.26 -113.39 120.35
C GLN A 351 0.25 -113.21 119.90
N VAL A 352 1.10 -112.15 120.00
CA VAL A 352 1.20 -110.78 120.63
C VAL A 352 2.35 -109.95 119.95
N CYS A 353 2.46 -108.62 120.16
CA CYS A 353 3.61 -107.70 119.85
C CYS A 353 4.04 -107.48 118.36
N ASP A 354 4.89 -106.51 117.93
CA ASP A 354 5.18 -105.05 118.18
C ASP A 354 6.42 -104.64 117.28
N ALA A 355 6.85 -103.41 116.92
CA ALA A 355 6.38 -101.99 116.94
C ALA A 355 7.39 -101.09 116.10
N ARG A 356 7.33 -99.73 116.19
CA ARG A 356 8.32 -98.67 115.73
C ARG A 356 8.36 -98.29 114.21
N SER A 357 8.71 -97.06 113.75
CA SER A 357 9.06 -95.74 114.40
C SER A 357 9.21 -94.50 113.45
N SER A 358 8.91 -93.28 113.97
CA SER A 358 9.66 -91.96 113.86
C SER A 358 9.78 -91.13 112.54
N SER A 359 9.95 -89.77 112.52
CA SER A 359 9.29 -88.59 113.19
C SER A 359 9.87 -87.17 112.81
N ARG A 360 9.00 -86.11 112.89
CA ARG A 360 9.22 -84.68 113.34
C ARG A 360 10.21 -83.71 112.60
N PRO A 361 10.40 -82.40 112.99
CA PRO A 361 9.72 -81.44 113.95
C PRO A 361 9.28 -80.06 113.32
N LEU A 362 8.66 -79.02 113.92
CA LEU A 362 8.85 -78.09 115.10
C LEU A 362 7.63 -77.08 115.18
N PRO A 363 7.43 -76.09 116.12
CA PRO A 363 8.01 -75.77 117.45
C PRO A 363 6.93 -75.63 118.64
N PRO A 364 6.78 -74.59 119.54
CA PRO A 364 6.74 -74.77 121.04
C PRO A 364 5.66 -73.91 121.84
N PRO A 365 5.74 -73.53 123.16
CA PRO A 365 6.29 -74.10 124.45
C PRO A 365 5.34 -74.02 125.74
N VAL A 366 5.86 -74.34 126.97
CA VAL A 366 5.64 -73.68 128.34
C VAL A 366 5.10 -74.51 129.58
N LEU A 367 6.03 -74.88 130.51
CA LEU A 367 6.06 -74.93 132.02
C LEU A 367 5.19 -75.81 133.00
N LEU A 368 5.91 -76.55 133.90
CA LEU A 368 5.84 -76.72 135.41
C LEU A 368 4.56 -77.21 136.17
N SER A 369 4.53 -77.78 137.41
CA SER A 369 5.46 -78.17 138.54
C SER A 369 4.75 -79.20 139.49
N ALA A 370 5.28 -80.29 140.09
CA ALA A 370 6.26 -80.55 141.20
C ALA A 370 5.64 -81.19 142.50
N ASP A 371 6.33 -82.20 143.09
CA ASP A 371 6.35 -82.73 144.50
C ASP A 371 5.06 -83.10 145.33
N ARG A 372 5.03 -83.92 146.43
CA ARG A 372 5.83 -85.07 147.00
C ARG A 372 5.32 -85.45 148.43
N ALA A 373 5.33 -86.73 148.90
CA ALA A 373 5.44 -87.18 150.35
C ALA A 373 5.18 -88.71 150.60
N VAL A 374 5.65 -89.27 151.74
CA VAL A 374 5.56 -90.69 152.21
C VAL A 374 5.64 -90.81 153.76
N PRO A 375 4.84 -91.67 154.46
CA PRO A 375 5.33 -92.75 155.38
C PRO A 375 4.46 -94.05 155.29
N SER A 376 4.89 -95.33 155.49
CA SER A 376 5.59 -96.08 156.58
C SER A 376 4.79 -96.20 157.91
N GLN A 377 4.70 -97.32 158.66
CA GLN A 377 5.37 -98.65 158.62
C GLN A 377 4.60 -99.75 159.44
N ALA A 378 5.23 -100.92 159.66
CA ALA A 378 4.81 -102.22 160.27
C ALA A 378 4.19 -102.21 161.72
N SER A 379 3.90 -103.31 162.47
CA SER A 379 4.24 -104.75 162.39
C SER A 379 3.36 -105.68 163.29
N THR A 380 3.27 -106.98 162.94
CA THR A 380 3.14 -108.24 163.76
C THR A 380 2.35 -108.36 165.08
N GLU A 381 1.77 -109.55 165.28
CA GLU A 381 1.11 -110.04 166.51
C GLU A 381 2.01 -110.18 167.76
N ALA A 382 1.39 -110.11 168.94
CA ALA A 382 1.83 -110.79 170.17
C ALA A 382 0.59 -111.25 170.99
N LYS A 383 0.74 -112.25 171.86
CA LYS A 383 -0.38 -113.00 172.48
C LYS A 383 -0.82 -112.48 173.86
N CYS A 384 -2.02 -112.93 174.27
CA CYS A 384 -2.57 -113.21 175.62
C CYS A 384 -1.75 -112.76 176.85
N SER A 385 -2.32 -112.26 177.96
CA SER A 385 -3.65 -112.48 178.58
C SER A 385 -3.85 -111.37 179.62
N THR A 386 -5.05 -110.82 179.89
CA THR A 386 -6.08 -111.44 180.76
C THR A 386 -7.42 -110.72 180.49
N LEU A 387 -8.18 -111.12 179.47
CA LEU A 387 -9.08 -112.28 179.39
C LEU A 387 -10.49 -112.00 179.95
N GLU A 388 -11.48 -112.32 179.10
CA GLU A 388 -12.86 -112.70 179.40
C GLU A 388 -13.81 -111.64 180.02
N SER A 389 -13.33 -110.57 180.65
CA SER A 389 -14.20 -109.50 181.19
C SER A 389 -14.65 -108.46 180.15
N GLU A 390 -13.75 -107.94 179.32
CA GLU A 390 -14.06 -106.88 178.33
C GLU A 390 -14.87 -107.36 177.11
N LEU A 391 -14.95 -108.69 176.88
CA LEU A 391 -15.62 -109.30 175.73
C LEU A 391 -17.15 -109.16 175.72
N THR A 392 -17.74 -108.66 176.81
CA THR A 392 -19.19 -108.41 176.91
C THR A 392 -19.58 -107.03 176.37
N PHE A 393 -18.78 -105.99 176.61
CA PHE A 393 -19.11 -104.60 176.23
C PHE A 393 -18.97 -104.35 174.73
N LEU A 394 -17.88 -104.81 174.10
CA LEU A 394 -17.62 -104.61 172.67
C LEU A 394 -18.64 -105.32 171.75
N ARG A 395 -19.42 -106.27 172.28
CA ARG A 395 -20.41 -107.04 171.53
C ARG A 395 -21.62 -106.19 171.11
N ASP A 396 -22.00 -105.22 171.93
CA ASP A 396 -23.10 -104.30 171.64
C ASP A 396 -22.66 -103.16 170.70
N GLU A 397 -21.42 -102.68 170.84
CA GLU A 397 -20.82 -101.69 169.93
C GLU A 397 -20.72 -102.24 168.49
N THR A 398 -20.21 -103.47 168.35
CA THR A 398 -20.10 -104.18 167.05
C THR A 398 -21.45 -104.36 166.37
N SER A 399 -22.52 -104.50 167.15
CA SER A 399 -23.89 -104.70 166.64
C SER A 399 -24.45 -103.43 165.98
N ARG A 400 -24.03 -102.24 166.42
CA ARG A 400 -24.37 -100.97 165.75
C ARG A 400 -23.59 -100.79 164.45
N GLN A 401 -22.28 -101.01 164.49
CA GLN A 401 -21.40 -100.83 163.33
C GLN A 401 -21.79 -101.71 162.12
N LYS A 402 -22.37 -102.89 162.36
CA LYS A 402 -22.94 -103.73 161.28
C LYS A 402 -24.16 -103.14 160.58
N ALA A 403 -24.95 -102.30 161.24
CA ALA A 403 -26.13 -101.68 160.63
C ALA A 403 -25.74 -100.55 159.66
N ASP A 404 -24.73 -99.75 160.00
CA ASP A 404 -24.27 -98.65 159.16
C ASP A 404 -23.49 -99.13 157.92
N LEU A 405 -22.73 -100.23 158.04
CA LEU A 405 -22.00 -100.84 156.93
C LEU A 405 -22.92 -101.23 155.75
N ALA A 406 -24.03 -101.93 156.05
CA ALA A 406 -25.02 -102.34 155.03
C ALA A 406 -25.63 -101.15 154.28
N LYS A 407 -25.70 -99.98 154.92
CA LYS A 407 -26.24 -98.73 154.34
C LYS A 407 -25.27 -98.08 153.35
N LEU A 408 -23.97 -98.21 153.58
CA LEU A 408 -22.92 -97.73 152.69
C LEU A 408 -22.76 -98.60 151.43
N GLU A 409 -22.85 -99.93 151.57
CA GLU A 409 -22.81 -100.86 150.43
C GLU A 409 -23.95 -100.59 149.43
N GLN A 410 -25.16 -100.30 149.94
CA GLN A 410 -26.30 -99.93 149.10
C GLN A 410 -26.03 -98.67 148.26
N LEU A 411 -25.45 -97.61 148.86
CA LEU A 411 -25.12 -96.37 148.15
C LEU A 411 -24.01 -96.58 147.10
N LEU A 412 -22.98 -97.36 147.44
CA LEU A 412 -21.87 -97.64 146.54
C LEU A 412 -22.31 -98.43 145.29
N SER A 413 -23.30 -99.32 145.44
CA SER A 413 -23.91 -100.02 144.29
C SER A 413 -24.59 -99.08 143.30
N LYS A 414 -25.27 -98.01 143.78
CA LYS A 414 -25.99 -97.05 142.94
C LYS A 414 -25.03 -96.13 142.17
N ALA A 415 -24.03 -95.59 142.85
CA ALA A 415 -23.03 -94.70 142.25
C ALA A 415 -22.26 -95.37 141.09
N LYS A 416 -22.04 -96.69 141.16
CA LYS A 416 -21.34 -97.44 140.11
C LYS A 416 -22.14 -97.50 138.80
N VAL A 417 -23.46 -97.70 138.87
CA VAL A 417 -24.34 -97.73 137.69
C VAL A 417 -24.41 -96.35 137.02
N GLU A 418 -24.43 -95.28 137.81
CA GLU A 418 -24.45 -93.90 137.30
C GLU A 418 -23.13 -93.55 136.57
N ALA A 419 -21.98 -94.05 137.04
CA ALA A 419 -20.69 -93.89 136.36
C ALA A 419 -20.58 -94.67 135.03
N GLU A 420 -21.05 -95.92 134.98
CA GLU A 420 -21.04 -96.74 133.75
C GLU A 420 -21.98 -96.14 132.67
N ASN A 421 -23.10 -95.54 133.07
CA ASN A 421 -23.98 -94.78 132.17
C ASN A 421 -23.31 -93.51 131.62
N ALA A 422 -22.61 -92.74 132.44
CA ALA A 422 -21.88 -91.56 131.96
C ALA A 422 -20.76 -91.93 130.97
N GLN A 423 -20.06 -93.04 131.20
CA GLN A 423 -18.98 -93.50 130.32
C GLN A 423 -19.50 -94.02 128.96
N SER A 424 -20.71 -94.59 128.90
CA SER A 424 -21.32 -94.98 127.63
C SER A 424 -21.78 -93.78 126.81
N ALA A 425 -22.40 -92.77 127.44
CA ALA A 425 -22.81 -91.53 126.78
C ALA A 425 -21.64 -90.77 126.13
N SER A 426 -20.48 -90.71 126.80
CA SER A 426 -19.28 -90.05 126.25
C SER A 426 -18.79 -90.69 124.94
N ARG A 427 -18.90 -92.01 124.79
CA ARG A 427 -18.50 -92.71 123.56
C ARG A 427 -19.44 -92.44 122.39
N VAL A 428 -20.73 -92.21 122.64
CA VAL A 428 -21.70 -91.87 121.60
C VAL A 428 -21.38 -90.50 121.01
N LEU A 429 -21.16 -89.49 121.87
CA LEU A 429 -20.78 -88.14 121.42
C LEU A 429 -19.44 -88.11 120.65
N GLU A 430 -18.49 -88.96 121.05
CA GLU A 430 -17.19 -89.08 120.38
C GLU A 430 -17.32 -89.75 118.99
N MET A 431 -18.26 -90.69 118.82
CA MET A 431 -18.64 -91.25 117.51
C MET A 431 -19.41 -90.25 116.63
N GLU A 432 -20.23 -89.37 117.22
CA GLU A 432 -20.98 -88.34 116.48
C GLU A 432 -20.10 -87.16 116.04
N LEU A 433 -19.01 -86.87 116.77
CA LEU A 433 -18.04 -85.81 116.42
C LEU A 433 -17.17 -86.15 115.21
N GLN A 434 -16.85 -87.41 114.96
CA GLN A 434 -15.98 -87.81 113.85
C GLN A 434 -16.54 -87.45 112.46
N PRO A 435 -17.78 -87.82 112.06
CA PRO A 435 -18.31 -87.50 110.74
C PRO A 435 -18.50 -85.99 110.50
N LEU A 436 -18.53 -85.17 111.56
CA LEU A 436 -18.54 -83.71 111.43
C LEU A 436 -17.17 -83.18 110.98
N ARG A 437 -16.06 -83.73 111.52
CA ARG A 437 -14.68 -83.40 111.07
C ARG A 437 -14.40 -83.87 109.65
N ASP A 438 -14.87 -85.07 109.31
CA ASP A 438 -14.73 -85.60 107.94
C ASP A 438 -15.48 -84.70 106.93
N ARG A 439 -16.66 -84.18 107.32
CA ARG A 439 -17.45 -83.22 106.54
C ARG A 439 -16.80 -81.83 106.45
N GLU A 440 -16.13 -81.38 107.51
CA GLU A 440 -15.36 -80.13 107.54
C GLU A 440 -14.23 -80.16 106.49
N GLN A 441 -13.43 -81.23 106.46
CA GLN A 441 -12.36 -81.40 105.45
C GLN A 441 -12.89 -81.47 104.00
N ILE A 442 -14.05 -82.12 103.78
CA ILE A 442 -14.70 -82.16 102.46
C ILE A 442 -15.12 -80.75 102.01
N LEU A 443 -15.61 -79.92 102.93
CA LEU A 443 -15.98 -78.53 102.65
C LEU A 443 -14.76 -77.65 102.39
N GLU A 444 -13.69 -77.76 103.18
CA GLU A 444 -12.43 -77.04 102.94
C GLU A 444 -11.86 -77.35 101.55
N LYS A 445 -11.82 -78.64 101.17
CA LYS A 445 -11.37 -79.05 99.83
C LYS A 445 -12.26 -78.45 98.73
N SER A 446 -13.57 -78.50 98.90
CA SER A 446 -14.54 -77.93 97.95
C SER A 446 -14.39 -76.42 97.81
N ILE A 447 -14.09 -75.70 98.90
CA ILE A 447 -13.78 -74.26 98.89
C ILE A 447 -12.47 -73.98 98.15
N GLY A 448 -11.45 -74.83 98.31
CA GLY A 448 -10.21 -74.75 97.53
C GLY A 448 -10.43 -74.93 96.02
N GLU A 449 -11.18 -75.96 95.63
CA GLU A 449 -11.53 -76.22 94.22
C GLU A 449 -12.38 -75.10 93.60
N LEU A 450 -13.24 -74.44 94.38
CA LEU A 450 -14.02 -73.28 93.92
C LEU A 450 -13.17 -72.01 93.78
N LYS A 451 -12.19 -71.78 94.67
CA LYS A 451 -11.25 -70.65 94.56
C LYS A 451 -10.39 -70.76 93.30
N ALA A 452 -9.83 -71.93 93.01
CA ALA A 452 -9.05 -72.16 91.78
C ALA A 452 -9.88 -71.84 90.52
N LYS A 453 -11.12 -72.36 90.44
CA LYS A 453 -12.05 -72.06 89.32
C LYS A 453 -12.40 -70.58 89.19
N TYR A 454 -12.47 -69.85 90.30
CA TYR A 454 -12.70 -68.40 90.30
C TYR A 454 -11.47 -67.62 89.79
N GLU A 455 -10.25 -68.05 90.14
CA GLU A 455 -9.00 -67.46 89.66
C GLU A 455 -8.76 -67.74 88.17
N ASP A 456 -9.05 -68.96 87.69
CA ASP A 456 -9.02 -69.33 86.27
C ASP A 456 -10.01 -68.47 85.45
N THR A 457 -11.30 -68.44 85.84
CA THR A 457 -12.32 -67.66 85.11
C THR A 457 -12.08 -66.14 85.18
N THR A 458 -11.51 -65.64 86.27
CA THR A 458 -11.04 -64.24 86.36
C THR A 458 -9.90 -63.98 85.37
N SER A 459 -8.99 -64.94 85.18
CA SER A 459 -7.88 -64.84 84.23
C SER A 459 -8.34 -64.92 82.78
N GLU A 460 -9.33 -65.75 82.47
CA GLU A 460 -9.98 -65.80 81.15
C GLU A 460 -10.70 -64.49 80.81
N LEU A 461 -11.47 -63.93 81.76
CA LEU A 461 -12.14 -62.63 81.61
C LEU A 461 -11.13 -61.48 81.35
N GLN A 462 -9.93 -61.56 81.93
CA GLN A 462 -8.87 -60.57 81.66
C GLN A 462 -8.29 -60.72 80.25
N ARG A 463 -8.13 -61.94 79.73
CA ARG A 463 -7.72 -62.18 78.33
C ARG A 463 -8.78 -61.65 77.35
N GLU A 464 -10.04 -62.01 77.53
CA GLU A 464 -11.14 -61.57 76.65
C GLU A 464 -11.27 -60.03 76.63
N ARG A 465 -10.98 -59.34 77.74
CA ARG A 465 -10.91 -57.87 77.80
C ARG A 465 -9.74 -57.30 77.01
N ALA A 466 -8.56 -57.93 77.06
CA ALA A 466 -7.41 -57.52 76.25
C ALA A 466 -7.68 -57.72 74.75
N ASP A 467 -8.24 -58.88 74.37
CA ASP A 467 -8.59 -59.21 72.99
C ASP A 467 -9.66 -58.25 72.43
N ARG A 468 -10.69 -57.93 73.23
CA ARG A 468 -11.69 -56.89 72.88
C ARG A 468 -11.03 -55.53 72.67
N GLN A 469 -10.10 -55.11 73.53
CA GLN A 469 -9.40 -53.83 73.37
C GLN A 469 -8.48 -53.80 72.12
N ILE A 470 -7.94 -54.95 71.69
CA ILE A 470 -7.21 -55.07 70.42
C ILE A 470 -8.17 -54.96 69.23
N ALA A 471 -9.32 -55.63 69.28
CA ALA A 471 -10.34 -55.57 68.22
C ALA A 471 -10.94 -54.15 68.07
N GLU A 472 -11.18 -53.43 69.18
CA GLU A 472 -11.64 -52.04 69.18
C GLU A 472 -10.63 -51.10 68.50
N LYS A 473 -9.32 -51.28 68.74
CA LYS A 473 -8.27 -50.53 68.03
C LYS A 473 -8.25 -50.85 66.53
N GLN A 474 -8.34 -52.13 66.16
CA GLN A 474 -8.39 -52.53 64.75
C GLN A 474 -9.62 -51.96 64.03
N LEU A 475 -10.78 -51.90 64.69
CA LEU A 475 -11.97 -51.23 64.18
C LEU A 475 -11.77 -49.72 64.00
N HIS A 476 -11.07 -49.07 64.93
CA HIS A 476 -10.72 -47.65 64.81
C HIS A 476 -9.78 -47.39 63.63
N ASP A 477 -8.68 -48.14 63.51
CA ASP A 477 -7.73 -48.06 62.38
C ASP A 477 -8.40 -48.30 61.01
N VAL A 478 -9.38 -49.20 60.95
CA VAL A 478 -10.17 -49.45 59.73
C VAL A 478 -11.14 -48.30 59.47
N GLY A 479 -11.76 -47.74 60.51
CA GLY A 479 -12.58 -46.53 60.42
C GLY A 479 -11.81 -45.34 59.85
N GLU A 480 -10.62 -45.05 60.38
CA GLU A 480 -9.75 -43.98 59.86
C GLU A 480 -9.40 -44.21 58.38
N ARG A 481 -8.95 -45.42 58.02
CA ARG A 481 -8.65 -45.80 56.61
C ARG A 481 -9.87 -45.61 55.70
N CYS A 482 -11.07 -46.00 56.14
CA CYS A 482 -12.30 -45.77 55.39
C CYS A 482 -12.59 -44.27 55.21
N THR A 483 -12.39 -43.43 56.23
CA THR A 483 -12.56 -41.96 56.06
C THR A 483 -11.52 -41.35 55.11
N GLY A 484 -10.28 -41.85 55.11
CA GLY A 484 -9.24 -41.43 54.16
C GLY A 484 -9.59 -41.80 52.72
N LEU A 485 -10.06 -43.03 52.49
CA LEU A 485 -10.53 -43.48 51.18
C LEU A 485 -11.75 -42.68 50.69
N VAL A 486 -12.69 -42.34 51.58
CA VAL A 486 -13.85 -41.50 51.23
C VAL A 486 -13.43 -40.07 50.85
N LYS A 487 -12.44 -39.48 51.52
CA LYS A 487 -11.87 -38.18 51.11
C LYS A 487 -11.22 -38.25 49.74
N SER A 488 -10.36 -39.24 49.50
CA SER A 488 -9.69 -39.43 48.20
C SER A 488 -10.69 -39.69 47.06
N LEU A 489 -11.79 -40.40 47.33
CA LEU A 489 -12.90 -40.60 46.38
C LEU A 489 -13.70 -39.31 46.10
N ALA A 490 -13.81 -38.39 47.06
CA ALA A 490 -14.40 -37.07 46.83
C ALA A 490 -13.46 -36.18 45.99
N GLU A 491 -12.18 -36.10 46.37
CA GLU A 491 -11.13 -35.35 45.66
C GLU A 491 -11.01 -35.79 44.20
N THR A 492 -10.97 -37.09 43.93
CA THR A 492 -10.90 -37.64 42.56
C THR A 492 -12.20 -37.43 41.77
N ARG A 493 -13.36 -37.45 42.42
CA ARG A 493 -14.65 -37.15 41.79
C ARG A 493 -14.77 -35.68 41.37
N ASP A 494 -14.32 -34.75 42.20
CA ASP A 494 -14.41 -33.33 41.86
C ASP A 494 -13.32 -32.90 40.86
N ALA A 495 -12.13 -33.54 40.90
CA ALA A 495 -11.14 -33.44 39.82
C ALA A 495 -11.60 -34.07 38.48
N LEU A 496 -12.51 -35.06 38.50
CA LEU A 496 -13.16 -35.57 37.28
C LEU A 496 -14.10 -34.51 36.70
N ARG A 497 -14.95 -33.89 37.54
CA ARG A 497 -15.88 -32.82 37.14
C ARG A 497 -15.19 -31.59 36.56
N GLU A 498 -14.06 -31.19 37.14
CA GLU A 498 -13.25 -30.10 36.58
C GLU A 498 -12.79 -30.42 35.15
N ARG A 499 -12.40 -31.68 34.89
CA ARG A 499 -12.01 -32.14 33.54
C ARG A 499 -13.20 -32.29 32.60
N GLU A 500 -14.36 -32.72 33.09
CA GLU A 500 -15.61 -32.78 32.31
C GLU A 500 -15.99 -31.37 31.80
N MET A 501 -16.03 -30.37 32.68
CA MET A 501 -16.26 -28.97 32.27
C MET A 501 -15.17 -28.45 31.32
N LYS A 502 -13.91 -28.87 31.49
CA LYS A 502 -12.81 -28.50 30.59
C LYS A 502 -12.96 -29.12 29.20
N ILE A 503 -13.56 -30.30 29.08
CA ILE A 503 -13.87 -30.93 27.80
C ILE A 503 -15.02 -30.18 27.12
N GLU A 504 -16.10 -29.86 27.84
CA GLU A 504 -17.22 -29.06 27.30
C GLU A 504 -16.76 -27.68 26.78
N GLU A 505 -15.87 -27.01 27.51
CA GLU A 505 -15.24 -25.74 27.08
C GLU A 505 -14.46 -25.90 25.75
N LEU A 506 -13.66 -26.96 25.62
CA LEU A 506 -12.86 -27.23 24.42
C LEU A 506 -13.70 -27.70 23.23
N GLU A 507 -14.79 -28.44 23.47
CA GLU A 507 -15.74 -28.83 22.43
C GLU A 507 -16.51 -27.63 21.87
N ALA A 508 -16.88 -26.66 22.72
CA ALA A 508 -17.47 -25.39 22.29
C ALA A 508 -16.48 -24.57 21.43
N GLN A 509 -15.21 -24.46 21.86
CA GLN A 509 -14.16 -23.81 21.08
C GLN A 509 -13.92 -24.50 19.73
N LEU A 510 -13.98 -25.83 19.67
CA LEU A 510 -13.90 -26.61 18.43
C LEU A 510 -15.11 -26.41 17.50
N ALA A 511 -16.30 -26.14 18.04
CA ALA A 511 -17.48 -25.81 17.25
C ALA A 511 -17.33 -24.45 16.56
N ASP A 512 -16.92 -23.41 17.30
CA ASP A 512 -16.65 -22.07 16.73
C ASP A 512 -15.53 -22.10 15.69
N LEU A 513 -14.43 -22.81 15.96
CA LEU A 513 -13.35 -22.99 14.99
C LEU A 513 -13.81 -23.71 13.72
N LYS A 514 -14.72 -24.70 13.81
CA LYS A 514 -15.34 -25.33 12.63
C LYS A 514 -16.19 -24.35 11.83
N ILE A 515 -16.94 -23.46 12.49
CA ILE A 515 -17.74 -22.42 11.83
C ILE A 515 -16.82 -21.43 11.09
N GLN A 516 -15.72 -21.00 11.73
CA GLN A 516 -14.72 -20.11 11.10
C GLN A 516 -14.02 -20.78 9.90
N VAL A 517 -13.64 -22.06 10.02
CA VAL A 517 -13.10 -22.85 8.89
C VAL A 517 -14.13 -22.98 7.76
N GLY A 518 -15.42 -23.05 8.08
CA GLY A 518 -16.52 -23.01 7.11
C GLY A 518 -16.61 -21.74 6.26
N ALA A 519 -16.00 -20.64 6.69
CA ALA A 519 -15.92 -19.39 5.91
C ALA A 519 -14.76 -19.36 4.89
N ILE A 520 -13.75 -20.23 5.03
CA ILE A 520 -12.57 -20.27 4.15
C ILE A 520 -12.95 -20.46 2.66
N PRO A 521 -13.92 -21.32 2.26
CA PRO A 521 -14.35 -21.42 0.88
C PRO A 521 -14.93 -20.11 0.31
N GLN A 522 -15.64 -19.33 1.12
CA GLN A 522 -16.21 -18.03 0.70
C GLN A 522 -15.10 -17.00 0.51
N LEU A 523 -14.13 -16.94 1.43
CA LEU A 523 -12.94 -16.10 1.29
C LEU A 523 -12.12 -16.49 0.06
N LYS A 524 -11.94 -17.79 -0.20
CA LYS A 524 -11.25 -18.30 -1.41
C LYS A 524 -11.98 -17.92 -2.69
N ALA A 525 -13.32 -18.01 -2.73
CA ALA A 525 -14.12 -17.57 -3.87
C ALA A 525 -13.98 -16.05 -4.11
N LYS A 526 -14.01 -15.24 -3.03
CA LYS A 526 -13.82 -13.79 -3.11
C LYS A 526 -12.41 -13.40 -3.58
N VAL A 527 -11.37 -14.10 -3.11
CA VAL A 527 -9.98 -13.92 -3.59
C VAL A 527 -9.86 -14.29 -5.07
N LEU A 528 -10.56 -15.32 -5.56
CA LEU A 528 -10.59 -15.64 -6.98
C LEU A 528 -11.29 -14.54 -7.80
N SER A 529 -12.44 -14.02 -7.35
CA SER A 529 -13.14 -12.89 -7.99
C SER A 529 -12.24 -11.66 -8.10
N LEU A 530 -11.63 -11.26 -6.98
CA LEU A 530 -10.70 -10.12 -6.93
C LEU A 530 -9.44 -10.35 -7.78
N SER A 531 -8.98 -11.60 -7.92
CA SER A 531 -7.87 -11.95 -8.81
C SER A 531 -8.24 -11.82 -10.30
N THR A 532 -9.48 -12.19 -10.67
CA THR A 532 -9.99 -11.95 -12.04
C THR A 532 -10.26 -10.48 -12.32
N GLU A 533 -10.82 -9.73 -11.37
CA GLU A 533 -11.03 -8.28 -11.48
C GLU A 533 -9.69 -7.54 -11.61
N LYS A 534 -8.71 -7.88 -10.75
CA LYS A 534 -7.34 -7.36 -10.86
C LYS A 534 -6.75 -7.60 -12.24
N ARG A 535 -6.87 -8.82 -12.77
CA ARG A 535 -6.33 -9.16 -14.10
C ARG A 535 -6.98 -8.33 -15.21
N ASN A 536 -8.31 -8.19 -15.19
CA ASN A 536 -9.02 -7.35 -16.16
C ASN A 536 -8.54 -5.88 -16.10
N VAL A 537 -8.26 -5.35 -14.90
CA VAL A 537 -7.69 -4.01 -14.72
C VAL A 537 -6.25 -3.92 -15.21
N GLU A 538 -5.42 -4.95 -15.00
CA GLU A 538 -4.06 -5.03 -15.55
C GLU A 538 -4.08 -5.04 -17.09
N ASP A 539 -4.96 -5.83 -17.70
CA ASP A 539 -5.14 -5.89 -19.16
C ASP A 539 -5.62 -4.53 -19.73
N MET A 540 -6.59 -3.86 -19.07
CA MET A 540 -7.02 -2.50 -19.43
C MET A 540 -5.91 -1.44 -19.29
N VAL A 541 -5.02 -1.59 -18.30
CA VAL A 541 -3.88 -0.68 -18.09
C VAL A 541 -2.85 -0.81 -19.21
N GLU A 542 -2.61 -2.02 -19.74
CA GLU A 542 -1.74 -2.19 -20.92
C GLU A 542 -2.39 -1.66 -22.21
N GLU A 543 -3.71 -1.80 -22.39
CA GLU A 543 -4.43 -1.18 -23.51
C GLU A 543 -4.31 0.36 -23.48
N LEU A 544 -4.53 0.98 -22.31
CA LEU A 544 -4.38 2.42 -22.12
C LEU A 544 -2.92 2.90 -22.32
N LYS A 545 -1.92 2.13 -21.90
CA LYS A 545 -0.50 2.42 -22.19
C LYS A 545 -0.21 2.40 -23.69
N ALA A 546 -0.74 1.43 -24.42
CA ALA A 546 -0.57 1.33 -25.87
C ALA A 546 -1.21 2.52 -26.59
N GLU A 547 -2.41 2.95 -26.16
CA GLU A 547 -3.08 4.13 -26.73
C GLU A 547 -2.34 5.43 -26.39
N VAL A 548 -1.86 5.61 -25.15
CA VAL A 548 -1.01 6.76 -24.79
C VAL A 548 0.27 6.79 -25.64
N ALA A 549 0.90 5.64 -25.90
CA ALA A 549 2.06 5.58 -26.79
C ALA A 549 1.71 5.95 -28.24
N ARG A 550 0.54 5.51 -28.75
CA ARG A 550 0.03 5.86 -30.09
C ARG A 550 -0.24 7.37 -30.22
N LEU A 551 -0.89 7.96 -29.22
CA LEU A 551 -1.16 9.40 -29.15
C LEU A 551 0.14 10.21 -29.04
N THR A 552 1.11 9.76 -28.23
CA THR A 552 2.44 10.39 -28.13
C THR A 552 3.20 10.37 -29.46
N LEU A 553 3.07 9.30 -30.25
CA LEU A 553 3.65 9.22 -31.60
C LEU A 553 2.95 10.19 -32.56
N SER A 554 1.62 10.29 -32.48
CA SER A 554 0.82 11.21 -33.29
C SER A 554 1.16 12.67 -32.97
N GLU A 555 1.31 13.01 -31.69
CA GLU A 555 1.68 14.37 -31.25
C GLU A 555 3.07 14.76 -31.77
N LYS A 556 4.05 13.85 -31.67
CA LYS A 556 5.40 14.07 -32.23
C LYS A 556 5.37 14.33 -33.74
N ARG A 557 4.50 13.65 -34.48
CA ARG A 557 4.31 13.90 -35.91
C ARG A 557 3.71 15.29 -36.17
N MET A 558 2.60 15.62 -35.51
CA MET A 558 1.94 16.94 -35.64
C MET A 558 2.89 18.09 -35.28
N ARG A 559 3.75 17.93 -34.26
CA ARG A 559 4.79 18.90 -33.89
C ARG A 559 5.86 19.06 -34.99
N GLY A 560 6.22 17.98 -35.69
CA GLY A 560 7.13 18.01 -36.84
C GLY A 560 6.51 18.74 -38.04
N GLU A 561 5.30 18.35 -38.44
CA GLU A 561 4.53 18.98 -39.52
C GLU A 561 4.31 20.49 -39.25
N TYR A 562 4.03 20.87 -38.00
CA TYR A 562 3.95 22.27 -37.57
C TYR A 562 5.29 23.01 -37.72
N LEU A 563 6.41 22.39 -37.33
CA LEU A 563 7.74 23.02 -37.42
C LEU A 563 8.18 23.21 -38.87
N GLU A 564 7.90 22.24 -39.75
CA GLU A 564 8.14 22.36 -41.20
C GLU A 564 7.30 23.49 -41.81
N ALA A 565 6.02 23.58 -41.47
CA ALA A 565 5.14 24.66 -41.90
C ALA A 565 5.61 26.04 -41.37
N HIS A 566 6.07 26.11 -40.12
CA HIS A 566 6.59 27.33 -39.51
C HIS A 566 7.88 27.81 -40.21
N ASN A 567 8.84 26.91 -40.41
CA ASN A 567 10.08 27.20 -41.14
C ASN A 567 9.80 27.70 -42.58
N LYS A 568 8.79 27.12 -43.24
CA LYS A 568 8.37 27.55 -44.59
C LYS A 568 7.69 28.93 -44.57
N ILE A 569 6.97 29.28 -43.51
CA ILE A 569 6.45 30.64 -43.31
C ILE A 569 7.59 31.63 -43.09
N GLU A 570 8.61 31.30 -42.30
CA GLU A 570 9.80 32.17 -42.13
C GLU A 570 10.57 32.37 -43.45
N GLN A 571 10.73 31.32 -44.25
CA GLN A 571 11.30 31.42 -45.61
C GLN A 571 10.50 32.40 -46.48
N LEU A 572 9.18 32.21 -46.60
CA LEU A 572 8.32 33.13 -47.38
C LEU A 572 8.32 34.57 -46.83
N LEU A 573 8.45 34.77 -45.51
CA LEU A 573 8.59 36.10 -44.92
C LEU A 573 9.93 36.75 -45.26
N THR A 574 11.03 36.00 -45.27
CA THR A 574 12.35 36.53 -45.68
C THR A 574 12.40 36.84 -47.17
N GLU A 575 11.83 35.98 -48.03
CA GLU A 575 11.65 36.24 -49.47
C GLU A 575 10.81 37.50 -49.73
N MET A 576 9.64 37.62 -49.08
CA MET A 576 8.79 38.81 -49.18
C MET A 576 9.53 40.08 -48.75
N ASN A 577 10.33 40.01 -47.69
CA ASN A 577 11.10 41.17 -47.22
C ASN A 577 12.27 41.52 -48.17
N ALA A 578 12.92 40.53 -48.79
CA ALA A 578 13.90 40.77 -49.84
C ALA A 578 13.26 41.41 -51.09
N LEU A 579 12.07 40.96 -51.51
CA LEU A 579 11.31 41.57 -52.60
C LEU A 579 10.86 43.01 -52.29
N LYS A 580 10.43 43.28 -51.05
CA LYS A 580 10.13 44.66 -50.59
C LYS A 580 11.37 45.55 -50.63
N LEU A 581 12.53 45.08 -50.18
CA LEU A 581 13.79 45.82 -50.24
C LEU A 581 14.21 46.12 -51.67
N ALA A 582 14.15 45.12 -52.57
CA ALA A 582 14.44 45.30 -53.99
C ALA A 582 13.45 46.25 -54.69
N GLY A 583 12.18 46.25 -54.28
CA GLY A 583 11.18 47.22 -54.71
C GLY A 583 11.51 48.65 -54.26
N ALA A 584 11.87 48.83 -53.00
CA ALA A 584 12.27 50.12 -52.44
C ALA A 584 13.54 50.67 -53.11
N GLN A 585 14.53 49.81 -53.39
CA GLN A 585 15.74 50.18 -54.15
C GLN A 585 15.40 50.66 -55.57
N LYS A 586 14.53 49.94 -56.29
CA LYS A 586 14.08 50.36 -57.63
C LYS A 586 13.31 51.69 -57.61
N LEU A 587 12.52 51.95 -56.57
CA LEU A 587 11.87 53.25 -56.39
C LEU A 587 12.88 54.37 -56.14
N ALA A 588 13.85 54.17 -55.25
CA ALA A 588 14.90 55.15 -54.98
C ALA A 588 15.78 55.46 -56.21
N ASP A 589 16.09 54.46 -57.04
CA ASP A 589 16.79 54.67 -58.32
C ASP A 589 15.93 55.44 -59.36
N LEU A 590 14.62 55.20 -59.40
CA LEU A 590 13.70 55.96 -60.25
C LEU A 590 13.54 57.41 -59.77
N GLU A 591 13.38 57.62 -58.47
CA GLU A 591 13.35 58.96 -57.86
C GLU A 591 14.67 59.71 -58.13
N ARG A 592 15.82 59.04 -57.99
CA ARG A 592 17.12 59.63 -58.32
C ARG A 592 17.19 60.06 -59.79
N ARG A 593 16.80 59.18 -60.73
CA ARG A 593 16.79 59.52 -62.16
C ARG A 593 15.83 60.66 -62.50
N ILE A 594 14.64 60.69 -61.91
CA ILE A 594 13.69 61.80 -62.07
C ILE A 594 14.30 63.11 -61.55
N ASN A 595 15.02 63.09 -60.44
CA ASN A 595 15.71 64.28 -59.92
C ASN A 595 16.91 64.70 -60.80
N GLU A 596 17.64 63.75 -61.40
CA GLU A 596 18.69 64.01 -62.39
C GLU A 596 18.10 64.68 -63.65
N ASP A 597 17.01 64.14 -64.21
CA ASP A 597 16.30 64.69 -65.37
C ASP A 597 15.69 66.09 -65.06
N VAL A 598 15.07 66.27 -63.90
CA VAL A 598 14.53 67.57 -63.45
C VAL A 598 15.64 68.60 -63.25
N HIS A 599 16.81 68.21 -62.76
CA HIS A 599 17.94 69.13 -62.65
C HIS A 599 18.43 69.55 -64.04
N PHE A 600 18.56 68.60 -64.98
CA PHE A 600 18.98 68.89 -66.36
C PHE A 600 18.00 69.87 -67.06
N LEU A 601 16.70 69.58 -67.04
CA LEU A 601 15.67 70.46 -67.60
C LEU A 601 15.62 71.84 -66.93
N THR A 602 15.98 71.92 -65.64
CA THR A 602 16.12 73.20 -64.92
C THR A 602 17.33 74.00 -65.44
N GLN A 603 18.47 73.35 -65.72
CA GLN A 603 19.62 74.01 -66.33
C GLN A 603 19.32 74.49 -67.76
N GLU A 604 18.65 73.67 -68.58
CA GLU A 604 18.22 74.10 -69.93
C GLU A 604 17.29 75.32 -69.88
N ARG A 605 16.26 75.28 -69.02
CA ARG A 605 15.35 76.43 -68.79
C ARG A 605 16.11 77.71 -68.44
N ASP A 606 17.08 77.62 -67.54
CA ASP A 606 17.80 78.80 -67.05
C ASP A 606 18.83 79.30 -68.08
N ASN A 607 19.42 78.41 -68.89
CA ASN A 607 20.23 78.78 -70.06
C ASN A 607 19.38 79.52 -71.10
N TYR A 608 18.23 78.95 -71.52
CA TYR A 608 17.31 79.63 -72.45
C TYR A 608 16.81 80.97 -71.92
N LYS A 609 16.57 81.08 -70.60
CA LYS A 609 16.21 82.34 -69.97
C LYS A 609 17.35 83.37 -70.06
N LEU A 610 18.59 82.97 -69.79
CA LEU A 610 19.77 83.85 -69.94
C LEU A 610 19.97 84.31 -71.39
N GLU A 611 19.71 83.45 -72.37
CA GLU A 611 19.70 83.83 -73.80
C GLU A 611 18.58 84.82 -74.12
N LEU A 612 17.39 84.63 -73.56
CA LEU A 612 16.25 85.53 -73.71
C LEU A 612 16.51 86.91 -73.09
N ASP A 613 17.02 86.95 -71.85
CA ASP A 613 17.39 88.17 -71.14
C ASP A 613 18.54 88.91 -71.87
N ARG A 614 19.50 88.16 -72.44
CA ARG A 614 20.56 88.70 -73.31
C ARG A 614 20.00 89.28 -74.62
N PHE A 615 19.03 88.61 -75.24
CA PHE A 615 18.37 89.11 -76.46
C PHE A 615 17.56 90.39 -76.19
N TYR A 616 16.87 90.48 -75.04
CA TYR A 616 16.11 91.67 -74.68
C TYR A 616 17.01 92.86 -74.27
N SER A 617 18.11 92.62 -73.56
CA SER A 617 19.02 93.68 -73.06
C SER A 617 19.83 94.43 -74.13
N LEU A 618 19.81 94.01 -75.39
CA LEU A 618 20.37 94.77 -76.51
C LEU A 618 19.71 96.17 -76.64
N PRO A 619 20.39 97.19 -77.21
CA PRO A 619 19.81 98.52 -77.42
C PRO A 619 18.70 98.54 -78.48
N ASN A 620 17.75 99.46 -78.34
CA ASN A 620 16.60 99.69 -79.23
C ASN A 620 16.43 101.22 -79.41
N PRO A 621 16.29 101.79 -80.62
CA PRO A 621 16.10 101.12 -81.91
C PRO A 621 17.29 100.29 -82.38
N CYS A 622 17.00 99.23 -83.12
CA CYS A 622 18.00 98.36 -83.73
C CYS A 622 18.09 98.61 -85.25
N GLY A 623 19.29 98.53 -85.83
CA GLY A 623 19.46 98.40 -87.28
C GLY A 623 19.42 96.94 -87.74
N ILE A 624 19.74 96.72 -89.02
CA ILE A 624 19.91 95.37 -89.62
C ILE A 624 21.35 94.83 -89.54
N GLY A 625 22.31 95.67 -89.15
CA GLY A 625 23.73 95.29 -88.99
C GLY A 625 24.65 95.62 -90.16
N CYS A 626 24.20 96.34 -91.20
CA CYS A 626 25.10 96.96 -92.16
C CYS A 626 25.55 98.36 -91.67
N GLU A 627 26.84 98.67 -91.83
CA GLU A 627 27.34 100.05 -91.77
C GLU A 627 27.25 100.68 -93.16
N ILE A 628 26.76 101.92 -93.22
CA ILE A 628 26.59 102.65 -94.49
C ILE A 628 27.48 103.89 -94.49
N GLU A 629 28.12 104.16 -95.62
CA GLU A 629 28.92 105.35 -95.91
C GLU A 629 28.38 106.12 -97.12
N GLU A 630 28.70 107.41 -97.18
CA GLU A 630 28.32 108.31 -98.27
C GLU A 630 29.53 108.60 -99.16
N ILE A 631 29.60 107.96 -100.32
CA ILE A 631 30.67 108.19 -101.29
C ILE A 631 30.26 109.34 -102.22
N LYS A 632 30.88 110.51 -102.01
CA LYS A 632 30.72 111.71 -102.83
C LYS A 632 31.67 111.70 -104.04
N GLN A 633 31.15 111.32 -105.19
CA GLN A 633 31.89 111.30 -106.45
C GLN A 633 31.72 112.64 -107.19
N LYS A 634 32.83 113.33 -107.46
CA LYS A 634 32.83 114.52 -108.31
C LYS A 634 32.69 114.11 -109.78
N LEU A 635 31.66 114.62 -110.45
CA LEU A 635 31.44 114.43 -111.88
C LEU A 635 32.40 115.33 -112.68
N PRO A 636 32.82 114.91 -113.90
CA PRO A 636 33.62 115.77 -114.79
C PRO A 636 32.97 117.10 -115.15
N THR A 637 31.64 117.21 -115.00
CA THR A 637 30.82 118.40 -115.24
C THR A 637 30.74 119.36 -114.04
N GLY A 638 31.47 119.10 -112.95
CA GLY A 638 31.54 119.97 -111.76
C GLY A 638 30.45 119.73 -110.71
N GLY A 639 29.44 118.89 -111.01
CA GLY A 639 28.51 118.37 -109.99
C GLY A 639 29.17 117.35 -109.06
N SER A 640 28.52 117.05 -107.93
CA SER A 640 28.94 115.97 -107.03
C SER A 640 27.74 115.09 -106.72
N THR A 641 27.80 113.81 -107.10
CA THR A 641 26.80 112.81 -106.74
C THR A 641 27.20 112.11 -105.46
N ALA A 642 26.29 112.04 -104.49
CA ALA A 642 26.43 111.16 -103.34
C ALA A 642 25.85 109.78 -103.69
N SER A 643 26.56 108.71 -103.35
CA SER A 643 26.02 107.35 -103.35
C SER A 643 26.14 106.75 -101.96
N LEU A 644 25.04 106.27 -101.41
CA LEU A 644 24.99 105.65 -100.09
C LEU A 644 25.27 104.15 -100.25
N ARG A 645 26.32 103.65 -99.61
CA ARG A 645 26.85 102.29 -99.86
C ARG A 645 27.12 101.50 -98.60
N VAL A 646 27.01 100.17 -98.69
CA VAL A 646 27.38 99.24 -97.61
C VAL A 646 28.90 99.24 -97.42
N LYS A 647 29.38 99.90 -96.36
CA LYS A 647 30.80 100.01 -95.99
C LYS A 647 31.33 98.74 -95.34
N SER A 648 30.53 98.16 -94.45
CA SER A 648 30.81 96.93 -93.71
C SER A 648 29.51 96.24 -93.29
N ILE A 649 29.59 94.97 -92.94
CA ILE A 649 28.47 94.17 -92.44
C ILE A 649 28.93 93.51 -91.13
N LEU A 650 28.10 93.58 -90.09
CA LEU A 650 28.37 93.01 -88.78
C LEU A 650 28.05 91.51 -88.81
N THR A 651 29.06 90.67 -88.57
CA THR A 651 28.92 89.21 -88.55
C THR A 651 27.85 88.74 -87.56
N GLY A 652 26.99 87.82 -87.99
CA GLY A 652 25.85 87.31 -87.21
C GLY A 652 24.60 88.20 -87.22
N SER A 653 24.63 89.35 -87.89
CA SER A 653 23.45 90.22 -88.04
C SER A 653 22.51 89.77 -89.16
N SER A 654 21.30 90.34 -89.20
CA SER A 654 20.33 90.06 -90.27
C SER A 654 20.82 90.46 -91.68
N ALA A 655 21.75 91.42 -91.79
CA ALA A 655 22.39 91.78 -93.06
C ALA A 655 23.52 90.81 -93.48
N ASP A 656 24.16 90.14 -92.52
CA ASP A 656 25.20 89.13 -92.77
C ASP A 656 24.57 87.78 -93.12
N LEU A 657 23.67 87.30 -92.26
CA LEU A 657 23.02 86.00 -92.37
C LEU A 657 22.02 85.89 -93.53
N CYS A 658 21.74 86.98 -94.23
CA CYS A 658 20.97 86.95 -95.47
C CYS A 658 21.77 86.44 -96.68
N GLY A 659 23.11 86.46 -96.62
CA GLY A 659 24.02 86.10 -97.72
C GLY A 659 23.94 86.97 -98.99
N MET A 660 22.93 87.85 -99.10
CA MET A 660 22.65 88.63 -100.32
C MET A 660 23.19 90.05 -100.31
N ILE A 661 23.43 90.66 -99.15
CA ILE A 661 24.05 91.98 -99.06
C ILE A 661 25.57 91.80 -99.05
N CYS A 662 26.25 92.49 -99.95
CA CYS A 662 27.70 92.51 -100.06
C CYS A 662 28.24 93.91 -99.75
N LYS A 663 29.53 93.97 -99.42
CA LYS A 663 30.24 95.24 -99.28
C LYS A 663 30.30 95.95 -100.64
N SER A 664 30.14 97.27 -100.63
CA SER A 664 30.07 98.18 -101.79
C SER A 664 28.73 98.23 -102.53
N ASP A 665 27.72 97.41 -102.15
CA ASP A 665 26.37 97.53 -102.72
C ASP A 665 25.78 98.91 -102.41
N VAL A 666 25.17 99.53 -103.42
CA VAL A 666 24.57 100.87 -103.35
C VAL A 666 23.12 100.75 -102.90
N VAL A 667 22.71 101.52 -101.90
CA VAL A 667 21.32 101.56 -101.44
C VAL A 667 20.52 102.48 -102.36
N LEU A 668 19.48 101.96 -103.02
CA LEU A 668 18.60 102.72 -103.92
C LEU A 668 17.30 103.18 -103.28
N GLU A 669 16.64 102.30 -102.50
CA GLU A 669 15.36 102.58 -101.84
C GLU A 669 15.33 101.93 -100.45
N VAL A 670 14.69 102.59 -99.48
CA VAL A 670 14.36 102.02 -98.16
C VAL A 670 12.88 102.23 -97.85
N ASP A 671 12.18 101.14 -97.54
CA ASP A 671 10.72 101.07 -97.37
C ASP A 671 9.96 101.78 -98.51
N GLY A 672 10.47 101.61 -99.75
CA GLY A 672 9.91 102.17 -100.99
C GLY A 672 10.30 103.63 -101.29
N ILE A 673 11.11 104.27 -100.44
CA ILE A 673 11.51 105.68 -100.60
C ILE A 673 12.94 105.74 -101.19
N PRO A 674 13.16 106.46 -102.31
CA PRO A 674 14.47 106.52 -102.95
C PRO A 674 15.50 107.29 -102.10
N THR A 675 16.76 106.86 -102.19
CA THR A 675 17.88 107.38 -101.38
C THR A 675 18.61 108.58 -101.98
N ASN A 676 18.39 108.89 -103.27
CA ASN A 676 19.15 109.89 -104.03
C ASN A 676 19.17 111.31 -103.42
N GLU A 677 18.17 111.66 -102.61
CA GLU A 677 18.04 112.95 -101.92
C GLU A 677 18.12 112.82 -100.39
N MET A 678 18.38 111.61 -99.88
CA MET A 678 18.33 111.29 -98.45
C MET A 678 19.69 111.53 -97.79
N SER A 679 19.73 112.14 -96.60
CA SER A 679 20.98 112.22 -95.84
C SER A 679 21.38 110.85 -95.28
N LEU A 680 22.67 110.68 -94.99
CA LEU A 680 23.19 109.44 -94.39
C LEU A 680 22.52 109.14 -93.04
N ASP A 681 22.17 110.16 -92.25
CA ASP A 681 21.54 109.99 -90.94
C ASP A 681 20.02 109.81 -91.02
N ASP A 682 19.33 110.37 -92.03
CA ASP A 682 17.94 109.99 -92.35
C ASP A 682 17.86 108.52 -92.77
N LEU A 683 18.80 108.07 -93.61
CA LEU A 683 18.89 106.67 -94.06
C LEU A 683 19.13 105.73 -92.87
N ARG A 684 20.08 106.08 -91.98
CA ARG A 684 20.30 105.34 -90.72
C ARG A 684 19.05 105.32 -89.85
N THR A 685 18.33 106.43 -89.74
CA THR A 685 17.11 106.54 -88.93
C THR A 685 15.95 105.69 -89.47
N ARG A 686 15.85 105.52 -90.80
CA ARG A 686 14.87 104.62 -91.45
C ARG A 686 15.25 103.15 -91.41
N ILE A 687 16.55 102.83 -91.49
CA ILE A 687 17.05 101.45 -91.38
C ILE A 687 17.04 100.98 -89.93
N ALA A 688 17.25 101.89 -88.98
CA ALA A 688 16.95 101.68 -87.56
C ALA A 688 15.43 101.64 -87.31
N GLY A 689 15.02 101.05 -86.18
CA GLY A 689 13.62 100.96 -85.78
C GLY A 689 13.39 99.93 -84.68
N PRO A 690 12.13 99.64 -84.31
CA PRO A 690 11.81 98.67 -83.26
C PRO A 690 12.35 97.27 -83.56
N ARG A 691 12.94 96.59 -82.56
CA ARG A 691 13.38 95.19 -82.69
C ARG A 691 12.24 94.30 -83.21
N GLY A 692 12.56 93.41 -84.14
CA GLY A 692 11.59 92.50 -84.78
C GLY A 692 10.75 93.13 -85.90
N SER A 693 10.69 94.47 -86.02
CA SER A 693 10.06 95.12 -87.18
C SER A 693 10.85 94.84 -88.47
N ARG A 694 10.21 94.90 -89.64
CA ARG A 694 10.85 94.65 -90.94
C ARG A 694 11.24 95.96 -91.62
N VAL A 695 12.38 95.96 -92.32
CA VAL A 695 12.78 96.99 -93.29
C VAL A 695 12.94 96.33 -94.65
N THR A 696 12.46 96.99 -95.69
CA THR A 696 12.58 96.57 -97.09
C THR A 696 13.62 97.45 -97.76
N ILE A 697 14.73 96.89 -98.23
CA ILE A 697 15.82 97.67 -98.83
C ILE A 697 16.10 97.16 -100.24
N LYS A 698 16.21 98.10 -101.18
CA LYS A 698 16.61 97.85 -102.56
C LYS A 698 18.06 98.25 -102.74
N PHE A 699 18.87 97.30 -103.18
CA PHE A 699 20.30 97.46 -103.42
C PHE A 699 20.61 97.37 -104.92
N LEU A 700 21.75 97.92 -105.32
CA LEU A 700 22.35 97.78 -106.64
C LEU A 700 23.82 97.40 -106.49
N ARG A 701 24.23 96.31 -107.14
CA ARG A 701 25.60 95.79 -107.09
C ARG A 701 26.50 96.56 -108.05
N ASP A 702 27.14 97.61 -107.54
CA ASP A 702 28.03 98.50 -108.31
C ASP A 702 29.44 97.92 -108.53
N ARG A 703 29.73 96.70 -108.06
CA ARG A 703 31.02 96.04 -108.29
C ARG A 703 30.91 94.60 -108.79
N ILE A 704 31.82 94.33 -109.71
CA ILE A 704 32.09 93.07 -110.36
C ILE A 704 33.38 92.53 -109.74
N GLU A 705 33.35 91.37 -109.10
CA GLU A 705 34.59 90.64 -108.74
C GLU A 705 34.84 89.46 -109.72
N ASP A 706 33.79 88.84 -110.27
CA ASP A 706 33.86 87.65 -111.14
C ASP A 706 33.55 87.90 -112.65
N GLY A 707 33.69 89.14 -113.13
CA GLY A 707 33.58 89.49 -114.56
C GLY A 707 32.16 89.63 -115.17
N ILE A 708 31.10 89.24 -114.47
CA ILE A 708 29.70 89.39 -114.93
C ILE A 708 29.07 90.67 -114.36
N GLN A 709 28.45 91.49 -115.20
CA GLN A 709 27.91 92.81 -114.85
C GLN A 709 26.37 92.83 -114.78
N ASP A 710 25.81 92.08 -113.82
CA ASP A 710 24.38 92.15 -113.51
C ASP A 710 24.10 93.40 -112.67
N GLY A 711 24.00 94.56 -113.34
CA GLY A 711 23.53 95.84 -112.78
C GLY A 711 22.03 95.85 -112.47
N ILE A 712 21.51 94.73 -111.98
CA ILE A 712 20.11 94.47 -111.68
C ILE A 712 19.86 94.87 -110.23
N PRO A 713 18.95 95.83 -109.96
CA PRO A 713 18.61 96.18 -108.58
C PRO A 713 17.74 95.08 -107.95
N TYR A 714 18.07 94.67 -106.73
CA TYR A 714 17.37 93.61 -105.99
C TYR A 714 16.84 94.12 -104.65
N THR A 715 15.71 93.57 -104.20
CA THR A 715 15.01 94.02 -102.99
C THR A 715 14.98 92.90 -101.96
N ILE A 716 15.36 93.21 -100.72
CA ILE A 716 15.38 92.28 -99.59
C ILE A 716 14.63 92.82 -98.38
N THR A 717 13.96 91.94 -97.63
CA THR A 717 13.21 92.30 -96.42
C THR A 717 13.87 91.71 -95.18
N LEU A 718 14.41 92.55 -94.30
CA LEU A 718 15.16 92.12 -93.12
C LEU A 718 14.46 92.51 -91.82
N LYS A 719 14.51 91.65 -90.80
CA LYS A 719 14.08 92.02 -89.44
C LYS A 719 15.16 92.87 -88.76
N ARG A 720 14.76 93.98 -88.13
CA ARG A 720 15.65 94.87 -87.36
C ARG A 720 16.02 94.23 -86.01
N GLY A 721 17.30 94.23 -85.64
CA GLY A 721 17.77 93.75 -84.33
C GLY A 721 17.71 92.23 -84.12
N CYS A 722 17.66 91.46 -85.19
CA CYS A 722 17.63 90.01 -85.16
C CYS A 722 19.02 89.39 -85.42
N TRP A 723 19.32 88.32 -84.68
CA TRP A 723 20.46 87.41 -84.88
C TRP A 723 19.86 86.02 -85.12
N GLY A 724 20.34 85.28 -86.12
CA GLY A 724 19.68 84.07 -86.64
C GLY A 724 19.38 84.19 -88.14
N ALA A 725 19.49 83.09 -88.88
CA ALA A 725 19.32 83.06 -90.34
C ALA A 725 17.83 83.10 -90.75
N GLU A 726 16.96 82.57 -89.90
CA GLU A 726 15.49 82.53 -89.95
C GLU A 726 14.81 83.93 -89.87
N HIS A 727 15.59 85.00 -90.07
CA HIS A 727 15.22 86.39 -89.85
C HIS A 727 15.52 87.32 -91.05
N ALA A 728 16.21 86.83 -92.08
CA ALA A 728 16.24 87.43 -93.41
C ALA A 728 15.15 86.82 -94.30
N VAL A 729 14.45 87.63 -95.10
CA VAL A 729 13.47 87.16 -96.09
C VAL A 729 13.79 87.77 -97.45
N VAL A 730 14.05 86.91 -98.42
CA VAL A 730 14.38 87.26 -99.81
C VAL A 730 13.11 87.13 -100.66
N SER A 731 12.81 88.17 -101.44
CA SER A 731 11.57 88.31 -102.25
C SER A 731 10.24 88.37 -101.45
N PRO A 732 9.22 89.11 -101.94
CA PRO A 732 7.83 88.99 -101.49
C PRO A 732 7.10 87.71 -101.95
N GLU A 733 7.76 86.85 -102.73
CA GLU A 733 7.16 85.66 -103.36
C GLU A 733 7.10 84.45 -102.42
N ASP A 734 7.94 84.39 -101.38
CA ASP A 734 7.89 83.41 -100.28
C ASP A 734 6.70 83.66 -99.32
N ARG A 735 5.48 83.57 -99.87
CA ARG A 735 4.22 83.76 -99.11
C ARG A 735 3.83 82.58 -98.23
N ASP A 736 4.36 81.38 -98.49
CA ASP A 736 3.96 80.13 -97.85
C ASP A 736 4.60 79.89 -96.45
N MET A 737 5.09 80.95 -95.82
CA MET A 737 5.47 81.00 -94.39
C MET A 737 4.48 81.81 -93.53
N LEU A 738 3.25 82.00 -94.02
CA LEU A 738 2.11 82.32 -93.17
C LEU A 738 1.51 81.03 -92.57
N ASP A 739 1.53 80.99 -91.24
CA ASP A 739 0.64 80.20 -90.38
C ASP A 739 0.72 78.65 -90.48
N GLN A 740 1.87 78.09 -90.06
CA GLN A 740 1.86 76.77 -89.41
C GLN A 740 2.56 76.83 -88.04
N GLY A 741 1.76 76.74 -86.98
CA GLY A 741 2.22 76.59 -85.59
C GLY A 741 2.85 75.23 -85.29
N ARG A 742 3.95 74.89 -85.97
CA ARG A 742 4.74 73.66 -85.76
C ARG A 742 6.19 73.99 -85.41
N TRP A 743 6.41 74.30 -84.14
CA TRP A 743 7.68 73.94 -83.51
C TRP A 743 7.92 72.42 -83.69
N PRO A 744 9.18 71.96 -83.84
CA PRO A 744 9.46 70.54 -83.77
C PRO A 744 9.00 70.00 -82.41
N LYS A 745 8.25 68.89 -82.42
CA LYS A 745 7.84 68.24 -81.17
C LYS A 745 9.09 67.73 -80.43
N PRO A 746 9.21 67.93 -79.11
CA PRO A 746 10.21 67.22 -78.31
C PRO A 746 10.09 65.71 -78.56
N GLY A 747 11.19 65.07 -78.96
CA GLY A 747 11.22 63.64 -79.33
C GLY A 747 11.53 63.34 -80.81
N SER A 748 11.81 64.31 -81.67
CA SER A 748 12.26 64.03 -83.06
C SER A 748 13.73 63.58 -83.20
N LEU A 749 14.45 63.42 -82.10
CA LEU A 749 15.73 62.69 -82.07
C LEU A 749 15.45 61.21 -81.81
N SER A 750 15.71 60.36 -82.81
CA SER A 750 15.49 58.92 -82.75
C SER A 750 16.49 58.25 -81.80
N VAL A 751 16.09 58.00 -80.56
CA VAL A 751 16.76 57.04 -79.68
C VAL A 751 16.60 55.63 -80.30
N PRO A 752 17.64 54.79 -80.35
CA PRO A 752 17.53 53.45 -80.94
C PRO A 752 16.47 52.58 -80.24
N GLU A 753 15.67 51.86 -81.02
CA GLU A 753 14.65 50.94 -80.50
C GLU A 753 15.30 49.78 -79.71
N PHE A 754 15.20 49.83 -78.38
CA PHE A 754 15.48 48.67 -77.53
C PHE A 754 14.34 47.64 -77.68
N LYS A 755 14.56 46.62 -78.52
CA LYS A 755 13.57 45.56 -78.77
C LYS A 755 13.28 44.76 -77.51
N ILE A 756 11.99 44.65 -77.19
CA ILE A 756 11.49 43.92 -76.01
C ILE A 756 11.49 42.41 -76.28
N GLN A 757 12.67 41.82 -76.47
CA GLN A 757 12.84 40.37 -76.71
C GLN A 757 13.87 39.71 -75.77
N ASP A 758 14.83 40.45 -75.21
CA ASP A 758 15.88 39.86 -74.34
C ASP A 758 15.44 39.55 -72.90
N ILE A 759 14.31 40.10 -72.43
CA ILE A 759 13.81 39.89 -71.05
C ILE A 759 13.50 38.40 -70.77
N HIS A 760 13.10 37.64 -71.78
CA HIS A 760 12.77 36.21 -71.63
C HIS A 760 13.97 35.28 -71.39
N ARG A 761 15.22 35.77 -71.45
CA ARG A 761 16.42 34.92 -71.23
C ARG A 761 16.90 34.82 -69.79
N PHE A 762 16.47 35.68 -68.87
CA PHE A 762 17.01 35.71 -67.51
C PHE A 762 16.39 34.71 -66.51
N ASN A 763 15.18 34.21 -66.76
CA ASN A 763 14.49 33.32 -65.81
C ASN A 763 14.91 31.84 -65.89
N ASN A 764 15.62 31.40 -66.94
CA ASN A 764 15.93 29.98 -67.18
C ASN A 764 17.31 29.53 -66.64
N LEU A 765 17.89 30.25 -65.66
CA LEU A 765 19.21 29.95 -65.09
C LEU A 765 19.20 29.52 -63.61
N SER A 766 18.06 29.59 -62.92
CA SER A 766 17.91 29.10 -61.54
C SER A 766 17.63 27.58 -61.43
N GLU A 767 16.98 26.97 -62.42
CA GLU A 767 16.53 25.57 -62.38
C GLU A 767 17.60 24.52 -62.79
N ARG A 768 18.90 24.80 -62.57
CA ARG A 768 20.00 23.89 -62.97
C ARG A 768 21.02 23.52 -61.89
N ASN A 769 20.77 23.89 -60.64
CA ASN A 769 21.49 23.36 -59.47
C ASN A 769 20.48 22.93 -58.39
N SER A 770 20.04 21.68 -58.46
CA SER A 770 19.22 20.98 -57.45
C SER A 770 19.46 19.48 -57.59
#